data_AF-A0A0P9CRD1-F1
#
_entry.id   AF-A0A0P9CRD1-F1
#
_cell.length_a   1.000
_cell.length_b   1.000
_cell.length_c   1.000
_cell.angle_alpha   90.00
_cell.angle_beta   90.00
_cell.angle_gamma   90.00
#
_symmetry.space_group_name_H-M   'P 1'
#
loop_
_entity.id
_entity.type
_entity.pdbx_description
1 polymer ?
#
loop_
_entity_poly.entity_id
_entity_poly.type
_entity_poly.pdbx_seq_one_letter_code
_entity_poly.pdbx_strand_id
1 'polypeptide(L)'
;MTVNLDEYQELLEAEDSHIRDTLEASYHEAAQVMSPGGLRAYLEGAKALKNLGRGSELVETYLQEAPAVAKEVGEDIIPKAVEEAMKLSSMASGQVISLLFATLPVAARRLGDAALLGDYLQLIHRLSSKAPRGLRPMLEHLDVLLGRLTLGGLRRWANWGAEAYARDFQGQQQYFALESSDSQAVLQQERRGVLFVDQQRRLNFYLRALWGRDFFMRPTSGDFETREGYRPYIDEHVIHLPDAYDAVAGLEGNLVYRAAASHAAAHLVYTPTRLSPQELSTSQRFFIGLAEDARVEHRAATEFPGLHELWLPFAEADAGDDTVTGVIKRAIRAFLDPEFDPADEDVAAVVANFRERMERNPNHAELGWEVGLELHKRLFKRFTPPSTSELEALLPFYRDDNQWCWEFAEEGSDEGAAKGYESADHQERRVVSVMEMVNELDVPTAGDDAEEILILETEFLRDSEYTSINDQEGREQISRPYHYQEWDYQIQLHRPDWVTVLERKPALGDGEALDAILEENKGLASHIRYMIDGLQPEGMVRKKRQEEGHDIDLDAAIEAMVDLRMGASPDNRVNLRMERHTRDLAVLVLLDLSESTNEALPGTDRPVIELTQEATALLSWAIDGIGDPFAVHGFSSDGRHDVQYQRFKDFYEPYDDEVKARIAGMKGSYSTRMGGALRHAAEYLSRMPQSKKLVLMVSDGEPADIDERDPQYLRFDTKKAVEELAARGIFTYNLTLDSEADDYVGKIFGPGGYTVLDHVDRLPERLPDLFAGLTT
;
A
#
# COMPACT_ATOMS: atom_id res chain seq x y z
N MET A 1 -16.37 -7.14 -10.10
CA MET A 1 -16.83 -7.15 -11.51
C MET A 1 -15.77 -7.83 -12.37
N THR A 2 -15.98 -9.10 -12.73
CA THR A 2 -15.15 -9.82 -13.69
C THR A 2 -15.44 -9.31 -15.11
N VAL A 3 -14.40 -8.96 -15.87
CA VAL A 3 -14.54 -8.55 -17.27
C VAL A 3 -14.85 -9.81 -18.08
N ASN A 4 -16.11 -9.99 -18.50
CA ASN A 4 -16.50 -11.14 -19.30
C ASN A 4 -15.94 -11.00 -20.72
N LEU A 5 -15.00 -11.88 -21.12
CA LEU A 5 -14.45 -11.93 -22.47
C LEU A 5 -15.54 -12.13 -23.55
N ASP A 6 -16.66 -12.77 -23.19
CA ASP A 6 -17.81 -12.94 -24.10
C ASP A 6 -18.49 -11.61 -24.46
N GLU A 7 -18.39 -10.57 -23.63
CA GLU A 7 -18.90 -9.23 -23.98
C GLU A 7 -18.08 -8.56 -25.10
N TYR A 8 -16.86 -9.07 -25.34
CA TYR A 8 -15.98 -8.65 -26.43
C TYR A 8 -15.97 -9.65 -27.59
N GLN A 9 -17.03 -10.44 -27.73
CA GLN A 9 -17.28 -11.33 -28.86
C GLN A 9 -17.02 -10.65 -30.22
N GLU A 10 -17.33 -9.36 -30.41
CA GLU A 10 -17.01 -8.67 -31.68
C GLU A 10 -15.50 -8.58 -32.00
N LEU A 11 -14.63 -8.52 -30.99
CA LEU A 11 -13.17 -8.56 -31.16
C LEU A 11 -12.70 -9.99 -31.43
N LEU A 12 -13.26 -10.96 -30.70
CA LEU A 12 -12.97 -12.39 -30.87
C LEU A 12 -13.51 -12.93 -32.20
N GLU A 13 -14.66 -12.48 -32.67
CA GLU A 13 -15.30 -12.86 -33.94
C GLU A 13 -14.73 -12.11 -35.16
N ALA A 14 -13.60 -11.39 -35.00
CA ALA A 14 -12.93 -10.73 -36.11
C ALA A 14 -12.66 -11.71 -37.28
N GLU A 15 -12.84 -11.23 -38.53
CA GLU A 15 -12.47 -11.99 -39.74
C GLU A 15 -10.98 -12.38 -39.78
N ASP A 16 -10.14 -11.65 -39.03
CA ASP A 16 -8.70 -11.88 -38.93
C ASP A 16 -8.38 -12.78 -37.72
N SER A 17 -8.04 -14.04 -37.99
CA SER A 17 -7.72 -15.03 -36.96
C SER A 17 -6.53 -14.62 -36.08
N HIS A 18 -5.64 -13.78 -36.60
CA HIS A 18 -4.40 -13.42 -35.92
C HIS A 18 -4.64 -12.46 -34.74
N ILE A 19 -5.66 -11.60 -34.81
CA ILE A 19 -6.07 -10.71 -33.71
C ILE A 19 -6.62 -11.53 -32.54
N ARG A 20 -7.41 -12.56 -32.82
CA ARG A 20 -7.98 -13.46 -31.80
C ARG A 20 -6.87 -14.18 -31.03
N ASP A 21 -5.96 -14.83 -31.76
CA ASP A 21 -4.86 -15.58 -31.16
C ASP A 21 -3.95 -14.66 -30.32
N THR A 22 -3.72 -13.43 -30.80
CA THR A 22 -2.93 -12.43 -30.08
C THR A 22 -3.63 -11.94 -28.80
N LEU A 23 -4.94 -11.72 -28.85
CA LEU A 23 -5.73 -11.32 -27.69
C LEU A 23 -5.71 -12.41 -26.62
N GLU A 24 -5.98 -13.67 -26.98
CA GLU A 24 -5.93 -14.81 -26.06
C GLU A 24 -4.56 -14.96 -25.40
N ALA A 25 -3.48 -14.82 -26.18
CA ALA A 25 -2.11 -14.90 -25.65
C ALA A 25 -1.76 -13.75 -24.71
N SER A 26 -2.15 -12.52 -25.04
CA SER A 26 -1.74 -11.31 -24.30
C SER A 26 -2.67 -10.97 -23.13
N TYR A 27 -3.91 -11.50 -23.13
CA TYR A 27 -4.91 -11.23 -22.09
C TYR A 27 -4.46 -11.69 -20.71
N HIS A 28 -3.83 -12.85 -20.61
CA HIS A 28 -3.31 -13.35 -19.33
C HIS A 28 -2.24 -12.43 -18.74
N GLU A 29 -1.36 -11.86 -19.56
CA GLU A 29 -0.36 -10.89 -19.10
C GLU A 29 -1.01 -9.56 -18.73
N ALA A 30 -1.98 -9.08 -19.51
CA ALA A 30 -2.76 -7.88 -19.19
C ALA A 30 -3.48 -8.02 -17.84
N ALA A 31 -4.11 -9.17 -17.58
CA ALA A 31 -4.87 -9.41 -16.36
C ALA A 31 -4.01 -9.59 -15.11
N GLN A 32 -2.71 -9.84 -15.27
CA GLN A 32 -1.75 -9.87 -14.15
C GLN A 32 -1.28 -8.48 -13.73
N VAL A 33 -1.41 -7.49 -14.60
CA VAL A 33 -0.79 -6.17 -14.41
C VAL A 33 -1.83 -5.05 -14.31
N MET A 34 -3.02 -5.25 -14.88
CA MET A 34 -4.10 -4.28 -14.90
C MET A 34 -5.27 -4.72 -14.02
N SER A 35 -5.95 -3.73 -13.48
CA SER A 35 -7.20 -3.88 -12.75
C SER A 35 -8.36 -4.28 -13.64
N PRO A 36 -9.51 -4.69 -13.11
CA PRO A 36 -10.72 -4.88 -13.92
C PRO A 36 -11.09 -3.63 -14.74
N GLY A 37 -10.90 -2.43 -14.17
CA GLY A 37 -11.10 -1.17 -14.88
C GLY A 37 -10.05 -0.93 -15.99
N GLY A 38 -8.79 -1.24 -15.71
CA GLY A 38 -7.69 -1.15 -16.67
C GLY A 38 -7.82 -2.14 -17.82
N LEU A 39 -8.18 -3.40 -17.53
CA LEU A 39 -8.53 -4.43 -18.50
C LEU A 39 -9.67 -4.00 -19.41
N ARG A 40 -10.73 -3.41 -18.83
CA ARG A 40 -11.84 -2.87 -19.61
C ARG A 40 -11.35 -1.76 -20.55
N ALA A 41 -10.58 -0.80 -20.04
CA ALA A 41 -10.01 0.27 -20.86
C ALA A 41 -9.07 -0.26 -21.95
N TYR A 42 -8.30 -1.31 -21.64
CA TYR A 42 -7.42 -1.99 -22.58
C TYR A 42 -8.21 -2.60 -23.75
N LEU A 43 -9.27 -3.36 -23.46
CA LEU A 43 -10.13 -3.97 -24.47
C LEU A 43 -10.96 -2.94 -25.26
N GLU A 44 -11.50 -1.92 -24.59
CA GLU A 44 -12.19 -0.80 -25.24
C GLU A 44 -11.23 -0.04 -26.18
N GLY A 45 -9.97 0.11 -25.79
CA GLY A 45 -8.91 0.66 -26.64
C GLY A 45 -8.64 -0.18 -27.89
N ALA A 46 -8.53 -1.50 -27.75
CA ALA A 46 -8.37 -2.41 -28.89
C ALA A 46 -9.56 -2.32 -29.86
N LYS A 47 -10.79 -2.24 -29.33
CA LYS A 47 -12.02 -2.05 -30.12
C LYS A 47 -11.99 -0.72 -30.88
N ALA A 48 -11.58 0.36 -30.21
CA ALA A 48 -11.46 1.68 -30.84
C ALA A 48 -10.43 1.68 -31.99
N LEU A 49 -9.28 1.06 -31.79
CA LEU A 49 -8.23 0.93 -32.82
C LEU A 49 -8.67 0.04 -33.99
N LYS A 50 -9.43 -1.03 -33.75
CA LYS A 50 -10.02 -1.87 -34.80
C LYS A 50 -10.99 -1.05 -35.67
N ASN A 51 -11.87 -0.28 -35.04
CA ASN A 51 -12.86 0.57 -35.72
C ASN A 51 -12.23 1.70 -36.55
N LEU A 52 -10.97 2.05 -36.27
CA LEU A 52 -10.19 3.01 -37.07
C LEU A 52 -9.91 2.51 -38.50
N GLY A 53 -9.94 1.19 -38.73
CA GLY A 53 -9.80 0.59 -40.07
C GLY A 53 -8.40 0.76 -40.69
N ARG A 54 -7.34 0.81 -39.88
CA ARG A 54 -5.96 1.09 -40.31
C ARG A 54 -5.04 -0.15 -40.42
N GLY A 55 -5.63 -1.35 -40.49
CA GLY A 55 -4.93 -2.63 -40.57
C GLY A 55 -4.93 -3.40 -39.24
N SER A 56 -4.81 -4.73 -39.31
CA SER A 56 -4.80 -5.62 -38.13
C SER A 56 -3.53 -5.50 -37.29
N GLU A 57 -2.38 -5.28 -37.93
CA GLU A 57 -1.07 -5.08 -37.29
C GLU A 57 -1.07 -4.03 -36.16
N LEU A 58 -1.84 -2.95 -36.31
CA LEU A 58 -1.98 -1.91 -35.29
C LEU A 58 -2.63 -2.44 -34.00
N VAL A 59 -3.72 -3.18 -34.17
CA VAL A 59 -4.49 -3.75 -33.05
C VAL A 59 -3.64 -4.82 -32.36
N GLU A 60 -2.98 -5.67 -33.14
CA GLU A 60 -2.09 -6.71 -32.61
C GLU A 60 -0.93 -6.13 -31.80
N THR A 61 -0.24 -5.12 -32.34
CA THR A 61 0.87 -4.47 -31.64
C THR A 61 0.40 -3.82 -30.34
N TYR A 62 -0.77 -3.17 -30.35
CA TYR A 62 -1.34 -2.60 -29.13
C TYR A 62 -1.66 -3.67 -28.08
N LEU A 63 -2.28 -4.78 -28.49
CA LEU A 63 -2.61 -5.88 -27.59
C LEU A 63 -1.36 -6.49 -26.95
N GLN A 64 -0.29 -6.65 -27.73
CA GLN A 64 0.97 -7.22 -27.25
C GLN A 64 1.72 -6.28 -26.29
N GLU A 65 1.77 -4.99 -26.59
CA GLU A 65 2.71 -4.06 -25.92
C GLU A 65 2.08 -3.25 -24.78
N ALA A 66 0.75 -3.04 -24.78
CA ALA A 66 0.06 -2.28 -23.73
C ALA A 66 0.23 -2.86 -22.30
N PRO A 67 0.23 -4.19 -22.08
CA PRO A 67 0.52 -4.78 -20.76
C PRO A 67 1.88 -4.36 -20.21
N ALA A 68 2.92 -4.37 -21.04
CA ALA A 68 4.25 -3.95 -20.65
C ALA A 68 4.30 -2.46 -20.29
N VAL A 69 3.54 -1.62 -21.00
CA VAL A 69 3.44 -0.18 -20.68
C VAL A 69 2.76 0.04 -19.33
N ALA A 70 1.63 -0.61 -19.08
CA ALA A 70 0.92 -0.50 -17.80
C ALA A 70 1.78 -1.00 -16.63
N LYS A 71 2.62 -2.01 -16.85
CA LYS A 71 3.55 -2.53 -15.84
C LYS A 71 4.58 -1.49 -15.40
N GLU A 72 5.09 -0.70 -16.34
CA GLU A 72 6.21 0.21 -16.08
C GLU A 72 5.75 1.55 -15.48
N VAL A 73 4.60 2.08 -15.89
CA VAL A 73 4.14 3.42 -15.48
C VAL A 73 2.72 3.48 -14.92
N GLY A 74 1.99 2.37 -14.88
CA GLY A 74 0.60 2.29 -14.42
C GLY A 74 -0.44 2.28 -15.55
N GLU A 75 -1.63 1.78 -15.24
CA GLU A 75 -2.72 1.55 -16.22
C GLU A 75 -3.42 2.82 -16.71
N ASP A 76 -3.36 3.92 -15.96
CA ASP A 76 -4.06 5.17 -16.29
C ASP A 76 -3.54 5.84 -17.59
N ILE A 77 -2.37 5.41 -18.07
CA ILE A 77 -1.81 5.91 -19.33
C ILE A 77 -2.44 5.25 -20.56
N ILE A 78 -3.05 4.08 -20.42
CA ILE A 78 -3.59 3.30 -21.54
C ILE A 78 -4.69 4.06 -22.29
N PRO A 79 -5.72 4.63 -21.63
CA PRO A 79 -6.72 5.45 -22.33
C PRO A 79 -6.10 6.64 -23.06
N LYS A 80 -5.14 7.33 -22.43
CA LYS A 80 -4.44 8.49 -23.02
C LYS A 80 -3.62 8.09 -24.25
N ALA A 81 -2.94 6.95 -24.21
CA ALA A 81 -2.18 6.44 -25.36
C ALA A 81 -3.09 6.14 -26.57
N VAL A 82 -4.27 5.55 -26.32
CA VAL A 82 -5.27 5.31 -27.36
C VAL A 82 -5.84 6.64 -27.88
N GLU A 83 -6.17 7.58 -27.01
CA GLU A 83 -6.66 8.91 -27.40
C GLU A 83 -5.66 9.64 -28.33
N GLU A 84 -4.38 9.66 -27.96
CA GLU A 84 -3.32 10.28 -28.76
C GLU A 84 -3.08 9.54 -30.09
N ALA A 85 -3.17 8.21 -30.11
CA ALA A 85 -3.14 7.41 -31.33
C ALA A 85 -4.31 7.75 -32.27
N MET A 86 -5.51 7.92 -31.71
CA MET A 86 -6.71 8.33 -32.46
C MET A 86 -6.52 9.73 -33.05
N LYS A 87 -5.97 10.67 -32.30
CA LYS A 87 -5.62 12.01 -32.82
C LYS A 87 -4.58 11.93 -33.96
N LEU A 88 -3.55 11.10 -33.80
CA LEU A 88 -2.50 10.88 -34.81
C LEU A 88 -3.01 10.24 -36.11
N SER A 89 -4.10 9.47 -36.06
CA SER A 89 -4.70 8.79 -37.22
C SER A 89 -5.11 9.69 -38.38
N SER A 90 -5.34 10.97 -38.08
CA SER A 90 -5.67 12.01 -39.07
C SER A 90 -4.45 12.54 -39.83
N MET A 91 -3.24 12.39 -39.26
CA MET A 91 -2.00 13.00 -39.75
C MET A 91 -0.91 11.98 -40.12
N ALA A 92 -1.00 10.75 -39.62
CA ALA A 92 -0.01 9.69 -39.80
C ALA A 92 -0.61 8.41 -40.40
N SER A 93 0.25 7.57 -40.97
CA SER A 93 -0.16 6.27 -41.51
C SER A 93 -0.34 5.22 -40.39
N GLY A 94 -1.13 4.17 -40.63
CA GLY A 94 -1.33 3.08 -39.67
C GLY A 94 -0.02 2.40 -39.23
N GLN A 95 0.97 2.29 -40.12
CA GLN A 95 2.30 1.77 -39.79
C GLN A 95 3.05 2.63 -38.77
N VAL A 96 2.86 3.96 -38.82
CA VAL A 96 3.51 4.88 -37.88
C VAL A 96 2.89 4.77 -36.48
N ILE A 97 1.58 4.57 -36.40
CA ILE A 97 0.87 4.37 -35.14
C ILE A 97 1.19 2.99 -34.57
N SER A 98 1.31 1.98 -35.42
CA SER A 98 1.76 0.64 -35.01
C SER A 98 3.17 0.71 -34.42
N LEU A 99 4.09 1.42 -35.09
CA LEU A 99 5.45 1.64 -34.59
C LEU A 99 5.47 2.48 -33.30
N LEU A 100 4.53 3.43 -33.12
CA LEU A 100 4.38 4.14 -31.86
C LEU A 100 4.07 3.16 -30.72
N PHE A 101 3.09 2.28 -30.88
CA PHE A 101 2.78 1.27 -29.87
C PHE A 101 3.94 0.28 -29.65
N ALA A 102 4.60 -0.16 -30.73
CA ALA A 102 5.78 -1.05 -30.66
C ALA A 102 6.94 -0.44 -29.84
N THR A 103 7.06 0.88 -29.83
CA THR A 103 8.14 1.60 -29.13
C THR A 103 7.69 2.20 -27.80
N LEU A 104 6.40 2.13 -27.48
CA LEU A 104 5.83 2.69 -26.26
C LEU A 104 6.36 2.03 -24.98
N PRO A 105 6.60 0.70 -24.90
CA PRO A 105 7.25 0.09 -23.73
C PRO A 105 8.66 0.61 -23.47
N VAL A 106 9.41 0.92 -24.54
CA VAL A 106 10.75 1.53 -24.42
C VAL A 106 10.63 2.92 -23.81
N ALA A 107 9.67 3.72 -24.28
CA ALA A 107 9.42 5.04 -23.70
C ALA A 107 8.97 4.93 -22.23
N ALA A 108 8.03 4.02 -21.93
CA ALA A 108 7.52 3.79 -20.57
C ALA A 108 8.66 3.42 -19.61
N ARG A 109 9.49 2.45 -19.97
CA ARG A 109 10.63 2.01 -19.15
C ARG A 109 11.68 3.11 -18.95
N ARG A 110 11.94 3.93 -19.98
CA ARG A 110 12.97 4.99 -19.90
C ARG A 110 12.50 6.22 -19.14
N LEU A 111 11.23 6.56 -19.25
CA LEU A 111 10.64 7.74 -18.60
C LEU A 111 10.21 7.42 -17.16
N GLY A 112 9.73 6.19 -16.90
CA GLY A 112 9.46 5.67 -15.56
C GLY A 112 8.32 6.36 -14.80
N ASP A 113 7.52 7.19 -15.47
CA ASP A 113 6.40 7.94 -14.89
C ASP A 113 5.30 8.18 -15.94
N ALA A 114 4.03 8.09 -15.51
CA ALA A 114 2.87 8.23 -16.40
C ALA A 114 2.68 9.65 -16.94
N ALA A 115 2.99 10.68 -16.16
CA ALA A 115 2.88 12.07 -16.60
C ALA A 115 3.94 12.36 -17.68
N LEU A 116 5.18 11.92 -17.46
CA LEU A 116 6.25 12.03 -18.46
C LEU A 116 5.92 11.25 -19.75
N LEU A 117 5.34 10.06 -19.64
CA LEU A 117 4.91 9.31 -20.82
C LEU A 117 3.78 10.03 -21.57
N GLY A 118 2.85 10.67 -20.85
CA GLY A 118 1.83 11.55 -21.43
C GLY A 118 2.42 12.72 -22.20
N ASP A 119 3.41 13.40 -21.63
CA ASP A 119 4.11 14.51 -22.29
C ASP A 119 4.89 14.08 -23.53
N TYR A 120 5.43 12.86 -23.53
CA TYR A 120 6.05 12.25 -24.69
C TYR A 120 5.02 12.01 -25.82
N LEU A 121 3.85 11.47 -25.51
CA LEU A 121 2.78 11.29 -26.50
C LEU A 121 2.33 12.63 -27.10
N GLN A 122 2.20 13.67 -26.28
CA GLN A 122 1.91 15.03 -26.75
C GLN A 122 3.03 15.62 -27.63
N LEU A 123 4.29 15.29 -27.36
CA LEU A 123 5.41 15.67 -28.23
C LEU A 123 5.28 15.02 -29.60
N ILE A 124 4.98 13.72 -29.67
CA ILE A 124 4.77 13.00 -30.94
C ILE A 124 3.62 13.62 -31.72
N HIS A 125 2.49 13.91 -31.05
CA HIS A 125 1.35 14.59 -31.65
C HIS A 125 1.73 15.95 -32.26
N ARG A 126 2.52 16.77 -31.54
CA ARG A 126 2.99 18.05 -32.09
C ARG A 126 3.93 17.85 -33.29
N LEU A 127 4.82 16.86 -33.22
CA LEU A 127 5.76 16.55 -34.30
C LEU A 127 5.08 16.01 -35.56
N SER A 128 3.93 15.32 -35.45
CA SER A 128 3.21 14.85 -36.64
C SER A 128 2.74 16.00 -37.55
N SER A 129 2.52 17.19 -36.98
CA SER A 129 2.17 18.38 -37.77
C SER A 129 3.39 19.10 -38.37
N LYS A 130 4.52 19.15 -37.64
CA LYS A 130 5.72 19.91 -38.04
C LYS A 130 6.70 19.11 -38.90
N ALA A 131 6.87 17.83 -38.59
CA ALA A 131 7.86 16.94 -39.21
C ALA A 131 7.30 15.52 -39.44
N PRO A 132 6.17 15.35 -40.16
CA PRO A 132 5.52 14.05 -40.34
C PRO A 132 6.43 12.98 -40.96
N ARG A 133 7.36 13.39 -41.84
CA ARG A 133 8.31 12.48 -42.50
C ARG A 133 9.47 12.06 -41.60
N GLY A 134 9.73 12.81 -40.53
CA GLY A 134 10.75 12.49 -39.53
C GLY A 134 10.26 11.56 -38.42
N LEU A 135 8.94 11.40 -38.25
CA LEU A 135 8.37 10.65 -37.13
C LEU A 135 8.79 9.16 -37.13
N ARG A 136 8.69 8.49 -38.28
CA ARG A 136 9.08 7.08 -38.40
C ARG A 136 10.58 6.85 -38.13
N PRO A 137 11.51 7.56 -38.81
CA PRO A 137 12.92 7.45 -38.49
C PRO A 137 13.25 7.71 -37.02
N MET A 138 12.57 8.68 -36.40
CA MET A 138 12.76 8.97 -34.97
C MET A 138 12.36 7.79 -34.08
N LEU A 139 11.17 7.22 -34.31
CA LEU A 139 10.66 6.08 -33.54
C LEU A 139 11.55 4.83 -33.73
N GLU A 140 12.07 4.59 -34.94
CA GLU A 140 13.04 3.51 -35.21
C GLU A 140 14.34 3.63 -34.40
N HIS A 141 14.69 4.84 -33.93
CA HIS A 141 15.87 5.12 -33.11
C HIS A 141 15.54 5.54 -31.66
N LEU A 142 14.31 5.29 -31.19
CA LEU A 142 13.84 5.80 -29.90
C LEU A 142 14.69 5.33 -28.71
N ASP A 143 15.13 4.07 -28.67
CA ASP A 143 15.97 3.55 -27.59
C ASP A 143 17.34 4.27 -27.52
N VAL A 144 17.93 4.64 -28.65
CA VAL A 144 19.18 5.41 -28.69
C VAL A 144 18.96 6.83 -28.19
N LEU A 145 17.84 7.44 -28.57
CA LEU A 145 17.46 8.80 -28.18
C LEU A 145 17.18 8.86 -26.67
N LEU A 146 16.25 8.06 -26.16
CA LEU A 146 15.88 8.05 -24.73
C LEU A 146 16.95 7.40 -23.83
N GLY A 147 17.89 6.63 -24.40
CA GLY A 147 19.07 6.16 -23.68
C GLY A 147 20.16 7.22 -23.48
N ARG A 148 20.03 8.41 -24.11
CA ARG A 148 21.02 9.50 -24.01
C ARG A 148 20.41 10.84 -23.65
N LEU A 149 19.15 11.04 -23.95
CA LEU A 149 18.42 12.27 -23.75
C LEU A 149 17.31 12.05 -22.74
N THR A 150 17.10 13.06 -21.91
CA THR A 150 15.86 13.17 -21.15
C THR A 150 14.71 13.61 -22.08
N LEU A 151 13.47 13.59 -21.61
CA LEU A 151 12.32 14.01 -22.42
C LEU A 151 12.45 15.45 -22.93
N GLY A 152 13.00 16.35 -22.11
CA GLY A 152 13.29 17.73 -22.51
C GLY A 152 14.37 17.80 -23.58
N GLY A 153 15.43 17.00 -23.45
CA GLY A 153 16.49 16.87 -24.47
C GLY A 153 15.94 16.37 -25.80
N LEU A 154 15.11 15.32 -25.76
CA LEU A 154 14.42 14.79 -26.94
C LEU A 154 13.53 15.86 -27.61
N ARG A 155 12.76 16.61 -26.82
CA ARG A 155 11.91 17.69 -27.31
C ARG A 155 12.70 18.77 -28.03
N ARG A 156 13.82 19.24 -27.45
CA ARG A 156 14.67 20.27 -28.06
C ARG A 156 15.38 19.76 -29.31
N TRP A 157 15.93 18.54 -29.26
CA TRP A 157 16.52 17.89 -30.42
C TRP A 157 15.51 17.73 -31.56
N ALA A 158 14.28 17.31 -31.26
CA ALA A 158 13.24 17.13 -32.26
C ALA A 158 12.71 18.45 -32.83
N ASN A 159 12.48 19.46 -31.99
CA ASN A 159 12.04 20.79 -32.43
C ASN A 159 13.09 21.47 -33.31
N TRP A 160 14.38 21.38 -32.92
CA TRP A 160 15.48 21.92 -33.74
C TRP A 160 15.52 21.27 -35.11
N GLY A 161 15.44 19.93 -35.18
CA GLY A 161 15.39 19.19 -36.45
C GLY A 161 14.19 19.56 -37.31
N ALA A 162 13.01 19.72 -36.70
CA ALA A 162 11.80 20.13 -37.39
C ALA A 162 11.90 21.55 -37.97
N GLU A 163 12.54 22.48 -37.25
CA GLU A 163 12.69 23.88 -37.68
C GLU A 163 13.82 24.06 -38.70
N ALA A 164 15.01 23.49 -38.45
CA ALA A 164 16.17 23.60 -39.31
C ALA A 164 15.91 22.99 -40.71
N TYR A 165 15.20 21.87 -40.75
CA TYR A 165 14.89 21.13 -41.98
C TYR A 165 13.43 21.29 -42.43
N ALA A 166 12.71 22.33 -41.99
CA ALA A 166 11.29 22.54 -42.30
C ALA A 166 10.96 22.54 -43.81
N ARG A 167 11.93 22.94 -44.65
CA ARG A 167 11.79 23.02 -46.12
C ARG A 167 12.57 21.93 -46.88
N ASP A 168 13.37 21.12 -46.19
CA ASP A 168 14.18 20.05 -46.77
C ASP A 168 13.72 18.70 -46.24
N PHE A 169 12.86 18.02 -47.00
CA PHE A 169 12.26 16.76 -46.58
C PHE A 169 13.28 15.61 -46.51
N GLN A 170 14.31 15.63 -47.36
CA GLN A 170 15.34 14.58 -47.35
C GLN A 170 16.28 14.79 -46.17
N GLY A 171 16.72 16.02 -45.94
CA GLY A 171 17.51 16.39 -44.77
C GLY A 171 16.75 16.14 -43.45
N GLN A 172 15.44 16.38 -43.43
CA GLN A 172 14.59 16.06 -42.27
C GLN A 172 14.60 14.56 -41.96
N GLN A 173 14.42 13.69 -42.97
CA GLN A 173 14.49 12.23 -42.75
C GLN A 173 15.86 11.79 -42.22
N GLN A 174 16.95 12.30 -42.82
CA GLN A 174 18.31 11.98 -42.40
C GLN A 174 18.62 12.48 -40.98
N TYR A 175 18.09 13.65 -40.60
CA TYR A 175 18.23 14.16 -39.25
C TYR A 175 17.57 13.25 -38.22
N PHE A 176 16.30 12.91 -38.42
CA PHE A 176 15.57 12.06 -37.49
C PHE A 176 16.04 10.59 -37.51
N ALA A 177 16.71 10.15 -38.58
CA ALA A 177 17.38 8.85 -38.69
C ALA A 177 18.77 8.80 -38.03
N LEU A 178 19.24 9.88 -37.38
CA LEU A 178 20.60 10.00 -36.82
C LEU A 178 21.74 9.88 -37.85
N GLU A 179 21.44 10.08 -39.14
CA GLU A 179 22.42 9.99 -40.25
C GLU A 179 23.14 11.30 -40.50
N SER A 180 22.53 12.45 -40.17
CA SER A 180 23.14 13.75 -40.38
C SER A 180 24.14 14.12 -39.27
N SER A 181 25.22 14.82 -39.66
CA SER A 181 26.21 15.35 -38.70
C SER A 181 25.58 16.31 -37.69
N ASP A 182 24.59 17.09 -38.14
CA ASP A 182 23.88 18.04 -37.30
C ASP A 182 23.05 17.32 -36.24
N SER A 183 22.39 16.21 -36.60
CA SER A 183 21.61 15.39 -35.67
C SER A 183 22.48 14.82 -34.55
N GLN A 184 23.64 14.29 -34.92
CA GLN A 184 24.61 13.76 -33.96
C GLN A 184 25.21 14.86 -33.08
N ALA A 185 25.46 16.05 -33.64
CA ALA A 185 25.98 17.20 -32.89
C ALA A 185 24.96 17.73 -31.86
N VAL A 186 23.69 17.91 -32.26
CA VAL A 186 22.63 18.35 -31.35
C VAL A 186 22.34 17.27 -30.30
N LEU A 187 22.35 15.98 -30.69
CA LEU A 187 22.23 14.87 -29.74
C LEU A 187 23.36 14.87 -28.70
N GLN A 188 24.59 15.14 -29.12
CA GLN A 188 25.74 15.23 -28.21
C GLN A 188 25.66 16.47 -27.30
N GLN A 189 25.15 17.59 -27.83
CA GLN A 189 24.94 18.82 -27.07
C GLN A 189 23.84 18.68 -26.01
N GLU A 190 22.76 17.97 -26.33
CA GLU A 190 21.61 17.78 -25.44
C GLU A 190 21.74 16.55 -24.53
N ARG A 191 22.81 15.76 -24.68
CA ARG A 191 23.13 14.65 -23.79
C ARG A 191 23.41 15.19 -22.38
N ARG A 192 22.51 14.91 -21.44
CA ARG A 192 22.75 15.12 -20.01
C ARG A 192 23.55 13.96 -19.43
N GLY A 193 24.16 14.18 -18.26
CA GLY A 193 25.07 13.26 -17.59
C GLY A 193 24.45 11.90 -17.22
N VAL A 194 24.37 11.57 -15.94
CA VAL A 194 23.82 10.30 -15.48
C VAL A 194 22.30 10.42 -15.41
N LEU A 195 21.57 9.49 -16.02
CA LEU A 195 20.10 9.47 -15.99
C LEU A 195 19.56 8.89 -14.68
N PHE A 196 18.43 9.43 -14.19
CA PHE A 196 17.80 8.98 -12.95
C PHE A 196 17.36 7.52 -13.02
N VAL A 197 16.72 7.12 -14.13
CA VAL A 197 16.21 5.75 -14.32
C VAL A 197 17.30 4.68 -14.17
N ASP A 198 18.54 5.00 -14.55
CA ASP A 198 19.68 4.08 -14.42
C ASP A 198 20.22 4.00 -12.98
N GLN A 199 19.91 5.00 -12.14
CA GLN A 199 20.37 5.07 -10.74
C GLN A 199 19.28 4.75 -9.71
N GLN A 200 17.99 4.90 -10.03
CA GLN A 200 16.88 4.78 -9.07
C GLN A 200 16.96 3.52 -8.21
N ARG A 201 17.14 2.34 -8.84
CA ARG A 201 17.28 1.07 -8.11
C ARG A 201 18.48 1.05 -7.17
N ARG A 202 19.62 1.61 -7.60
CA ARG A 202 20.84 1.69 -6.77
C ARG A 202 20.67 2.67 -5.61
N LEU A 203 19.95 3.77 -5.84
CA LEU A 203 19.63 4.75 -4.82
C LEU A 203 18.68 4.15 -3.77
N ASN A 204 17.67 3.40 -4.17
CA ASN A 204 16.77 2.69 -3.24
C ASN A 204 17.55 1.77 -2.29
N PHE A 205 18.42 0.91 -2.83
CA PHE A 205 19.27 0.05 -1.99
C PHE A 205 20.22 0.85 -1.09
N TYR A 206 20.76 1.95 -1.61
CA TYR A 206 21.65 2.82 -0.85
C TYR A 206 20.93 3.49 0.33
N LEU A 207 19.77 4.10 0.12
CA LEU A 207 18.99 4.74 1.19
C LEU A 207 18.46 3.72 2.20
N ARG A 208 17.99 2.55 1.74
CA ARG A 208 17.57 1.46 2.62
C ARG A 208 18.72 0.95 3.49
N ALA A 209 19.93 0.91 2.97
CA ALA A 209 21.11 0.53 3.74
C ALA A 209 21.48 1.55 4.82
N LEU A 210 21.18 2.84 4.61
CA LEU A 210 21.38 3.89 5.61
C LEU A 210 20.28 3.83 6.69
N TRP A 211 19.01 3.94 6.30
CA TRP A 211 17.91 4.16 7.27
C TRP A 211 17.00 2.95 7.53
N GLY A 212 17.27 1.79 6.93
CA GLY A 212 16.49 0.57 7.17
C GLY A 212 15.03 0.60 6.67
N ARG A 213 14.66 1.62 5.87
CA ARG A 213 13.33 1.77 5.26
C ARG A 213 13.45 2.15 3.77
N ASP A 214 12.39 1.91 3.01
CA ASP A 214 12.32 2.32 1.61
C ASP A 214 11.86 3.77 1.47
N PHE A 215 12.30 4.44 0.40
CA PHE A 215 11.94 5.81 0.06
C PHE A 215 11.40 5.83 -1.36
N PHE A 216 10.22 6.42 -1.56
CA PHE A 216 9.67 6.57 -2.89
C PHE A 216 10.38 7.71 -3.61
N MET A 217 10.90 7.44 -4.81
CA MET A 217 11.58 8.43 -5.63
C MET A 217 10.99 8.47 -7.03
N ARG A 218 10.71 9.67 -7.54
CA ARG A 218 10.21 9.92 -8.90
C ARG A 218 11.09 10.96 -9.62
N PRO A 219 11.17 10.93 -10.96
CA PRO A 219 11.78 12.02 -11.69
C PRO A 219 10.96 13.31 -11.50
N THR A 220 11.61 14.47 -11.49
CA THR A 220 10.92 15.76 -11.55
C THR A 220 10.24 15.91 -12.91
N SER A 221 8.97 16.31 -12.93
CA SER A 221 8.19 16.72 -14.10
C SER A 221 8.61 18.12 -14.56
N GLY A 222 9.87 18.30 -14.96
CA GLY A 222 10.44 19.64 -15.17
C GLY A 222 9.88 20.41 -16.37
N ASP A 223 9.75 21.74 -16.23
CA ASP A 223 9.60 22.69 -17.33
C ASP A 223 10.76 22.53 -18.34
N PHE A 224 10.38 22.13 -19.55
CA PHE A 224 11.29 21.57 -20.54
C PHE A 224 12.00 22.65 -21.38
N GLU A 225 11.70 23.94 -21.17
CA GLU A 225 12.08 25.05 -22.05
C GLU A 225 13.34 25.81 -21.59
N THR A 226 13.54 26.05 -20.30
CA THR A 226 14.59 26.95 -19.77
C THR A 226 15.95 26.31 -19.55
N ARG A 227 16.06 24.99 -19.72
CA ARG A 227 17.25 24.15 -19.37
C ARG A 227 17.58 24.10 -17.88
N GLU A 228 16.81 24.76 -17.02
CA GLU A 228 16.93 24.67 -15.56
C GLU A 228 16.23 23.38 -15.11
N GLY A 229 17.02 22.36 -14.74
CA GLY A 229 16.47 21.18 -14.08
C GLY A 229 15.91 21.60 -12.72
N TYR A 230 14.65 21.24 -12.46
CA TYR A 230 14.00 21.53 -11.18
C TYR A 230 14.88 21.01 -10.05
N ARG A 231 14.96 21.76 -8.96
CA ARG A 231 15.65 21.27 -7.77
C ARG A 231 14.94 20.02 -7.25
N PRO A 232 15.66 19.15 -6.52
CA PRO A 232 15.00 18.16 -5.70
C PRO A 232 13.90 18.81 -4.86
N TYR A 233 12.81 18.10 -4.68
CA TYR A 233 11.75 18.51 -3.76
C TYR A 233 11.08 17.27 -3.19
N ILE A 234 10.30 17.46 -2.14
CA ILE A 234 9.54 16.38 -1.50
C ILE A 234 8.08 16.77 -1.56
N ASP A 235 7.27 15.87 -2.11
CA ASP A 235 5.82 16.02 -2.22
C ASP A 235 5.16 14.74 -1.75
N GLU A 236 4.17 14.84 -0.86
CA GLU A 236 3.46 13.68 -0.29
C GLU A 236 4.37 12.50 0.18
N HIS A 237 5.55 12.79 0.76
CA HIS A 237 6.58 11.80 1.16
C HIS A 237 7.35 11.14 0.00
N VAL A 238 7.10 11.55 -1.24
CA VAL A 238 7.84 11.14 -2.43
C VAL A 238 8.96 12.14 -2.69
N ILE A 239 10.18 11.62 -2.86
CA ILE A 239 11.34 12.42 -3.22
C ILE A 239 11.36 12.58 -4.75
N HIS A 240 11.27 13.81 -5.23
CA HIS A 240 11.41 14.13 -6.64
C HIS A 240 12.85 14.52 -6.94
N LEU A 241 13.49 13.80 -7.88
CA LEU A 241 14.88 14.04 -8.29
C LEU A 241 14.96 14.40 -9.77
N PRO A 242 15.92 15.24 -10.19
CA PRO A 242 16.13 15.57 -11.60
C PRO A 242 16.26 14.34 -12.50
N ASP A 243 15.69 14.46 -13.70
CA ASP A 243 15.72 13.43 -14.74
C ASP A 243 17.15 13.00 -15.14
N ALA A 244 18.11 13.92 -15.03
CA ALA A 244 19.53 13.67 -15.19
C ALA A 244 20.37 14.62 -14.34
N TYR A 245 21.52 14.13 -13.87
CA TYR A 245 22.57 14.96 -13.26
C TYR A 245 23.86 14.93 -14.05
N ASP A 246 24.38 16.12 -14.35
CA ASP A 246 25.75 16.30 -14.85
C ASP A 246 26.77 16.16 -13.71
N ALA A 247 28.04 16.04 -14.07
CA ALA A 247 29.12 16.11 -13.10
C ALA A 247 29.22 17.54 -12.54
N VAL A 248 29.11 17.69 -11.22
CA VAL A 248 29.11 18.99 -10.51
C VAL A 248 30.09 18.90 -9.34
N ALA A 249 30.81 19.98 -9.05
CA ALA A 249 31.79 20.05 -7.96
C ALA A 249 32.85 18.93 -7.99
N GLY A 250 33.24 18.49 -9.20
CA GLY A 250 34.20 17.40 -9.39
C GLY A 250 33.67 15.99 -9.08
N LEU A 251 32.37 15.86 -8.79
CA LEU A 251 31.68 14.60 -8.54
C LEU A 251 30.91 14.16 -9.80
N GLU A 252 31.00 12.87 -10.11
CA GLU A 252 30.20 12.24 -11.16
C GLU A 252 28.70 12.26 -10.81
N GLY A 253 27.82 12.30 -11.82
CA GLY A 253 26.36 12.46 -11.60
C GLY A 253 25.72 11.42 -10.68
N ASN A 254 26.27 10.20 -10.61
CA ASN A 254 25.79 9.18 -9.67
C ASN A 254 26.05 9.53 -8.20
N LEU A 255 27.12 10.27 -7.90
CA LEU A 255 27.40 10.78 -6.56
C LEU A 255 26.53 12.01 -6.25
N VAL A 256 26.24 12.84 -7.26
CA VAL A 256 25.26 13.94 -7.12
C VAL A 256 23.88 13.39 -6.76
N TYR A 257 23.43 12.31 -7.39
CA TYR A 257 22.20 11.62 -7.00
C TYR A 257 22.22 11.14 -5.55
N ARG A 258 23.33 10.54 -5.11
CA ARG A 258 23.44 10.09 -3.71
C ARG A 258 23.38 11.26 -2.74
N ALA A 259 24.02 12.39 -3.07
CA ALA A 259 23.99 13.59 -2.24
C ALA A 259 22.56 14.12 -2.10
N ALA A 260 21.85 14.30 -3.21
CA ALA A 260 20.49 14.82 -3.24
C ALA A 260 19.48 13.87 -2.57
N ALA A 261 19.52 12.60 -2.92
CA ALA A 261 18.62 11.60 -2.36
C ALA A 261 18.82 11.41 -0.85
N SER A 262 20.08 11.45 -0.36
CA SER A 262 20.36 11.35 1.09
C SER A 262 19.88 12.59 1.84
N HIS A 263 19.98 13.77 1.24
CA HIS A 263 19.54 15.02 1.84
C HIS A 263 18.01 15.03 1.99
N ALA A 264 17.27 14.76 0.92
CA ALA A 264 15.82 14.68 0.97
C ALA A 264 15.32 13.55 1.90
N ALA A 265 15.99 12.40 1.90
CA ALA A 265 15.71 11.33 2.85
C ALA A 265 15.96 11.75 4.31
N ALA A 266 17.00 12.56 4.57
CA ALA A 266 17.29 13.08 5.90
C ALA A 266 16.17 13.99 6.42
N HIS A 267 15.57 14.84 5.56
CA HIS A 267 14.37 15.60 5.90
C HIS A 267 13.20 14.68 6.28
N LEU A 268 12.90 13.67 5.47
CA LEU A 268 11.84 12.69 5.75
C LEU A 268 12.04 11.85 7.01
N VAL A 269 13.27 11.75 7.53
CA VAL A 269 13.61 10.97 8.72
C VAL A 269 13.72 11.86 9.96
N TYR A 270 14.31 13.04 9.83
CA TYR A 270 14.71 13.87 10.97
C TYR A 270 13.84 15.10 11.20
N THR A 271 12.88 15.40 10.31
CA THR A 271 11.93 16.52 10.43
C THR A 271 10.55 15.99 10.83
N PRO A 272 10.28 15.75 12.13
CA PRO A 272 9.04 15.12 12.60
C PRO A 272 7.84 16.07 12.62
N THR A 273 8.06 17.38 12.55
CA THR A 273 7.01 18.40 12.68
C THR A 273 7.24 19.47 11.65
N ARG A 274 6.22 19.76 10.84
CA ARG A 274 6.25 20.87 9.87
C ARG A 274 5.84 22.17 10.56
N LEU A 275 6.34 23.28 10.05
CA LEU A 275 6.19 24.60 10.67
C LEU A 275 5.12 25.39 9.91
N SER A 276 4.28 26.13 10.65
CA SER A 276 3.36 27.08 10.02
C SER A 276 4.14 28.25 9.43
N PRO A 277 3.96 28.61 8.14
CA PRO A 277 4.61 29.75 7.52
C PRO A 277 3.94 31.09 7.88
N GLN A 278 2.88 31.08 8.69
CA GLN A 278 2.14 32.28 9.06
C GLN A 278 3.07 33.32 9.70
N GLU A 279 2.88 34.59 9.34
CA GLU A 279 3.65 35.75 9.85
C GLU A 279 5.14 35.85 9.42
N LEU A 280 5.65 34.92 8.61
CA LEU A 280 7.03 34.96 8.11
C LEU A 280 7.17 35.59 6.71
N SER A 281 8.20 36.42 6.54
CA SER A 281 8.63 36.87 5.21
C SER A 281 9.31 35.74 4.42
N THR A 282 9.31 35.82 3.09
CA THR A 282 10.00 34.86 2.21
C THR A 282 11.50 34.74 2.54
N SER A 283 12.16 35.85 2.88
CA SER A 283 13.54 35.82 3.33
C SER A 283 13.72 35.06 4.65
N GLN A 284 12.82 35.20 5.62
CA GLN A 284 12.92 34.45 6.89
C GLN A 284 12.72 32.95 6.66
N ARG A 285 11.76 32.57 5.81
CA ARG A 285 11.53 31.16 5.42
C ARG A 285 12.80 30.54 4.83
N PHE A 286 13.50 31.25 3.95
CA PHE A 286 14.78 30.79 3.39
C PHE A 286 15.82 30.47 4.48
N PHE A 287 16.03 31.37 5.45
CA PHE A 287 17.04 31.14 6.50
C PHE A 287 16.64 30.05 7.49
N ILE A 288 15.34 29.86 7.72
CA ILE A 288 14.83 28.74 8.53
C ILE A 288 15.08 27.42 7.81
N GLY A 289 14.76 27.32 6.52
CA GLY A 289 15.08 26.14 5.70
C GLY A 289 16.58 25.85 5.67
N LEU A 290 17.42 26.88 5.49
CA LEU A 290 18.88 26.73 5.51
C LEU A 290 19.44 26.19 6.84
N ALA A 291 18.84 26.59 7.96
CA ALA A 291 19.20 26.07 9.29
C ALA A 291 18.65 24.66 9.52
N GLU A 292 17.49 24.34 8.95
CA GLU A 292 16.89 23.01 9.00
C GLU A 292 17.67 22.00 8.16
N ASP A 293 18.10 22.36 6.95
CA ASP A 293 19.06 21.61 6.14
C ASP A 293 20.30 21.25 6.95
N ALA A 294 20.90 22.24 7.61
CA ALA A 294 22.08 22.06 8.44
C ALA A 294 21.80 21.08 9.59
N ARG A 295 20.62 21.14 10.19
CA ARG A 295 20.21 20.25 11.28
C ARG A 295 20.09 18.80 10.81
N VAL A 296 19.35 18.56 9.72
CA VAL A 296 19.12 17.20 9.20
C VAL A 296 20.41 16.59 8.64
N GLU A 297 21.24 17.39 7.96
CA GLU A 297 22.55 16.96 7.45
C GLU A 297 23.51 16.64 8.59
N HIS A 298 23.57 17.47 9.64
CA HIS A 298 24.42 17.20 10.79
C HIS A 298 24.04 15.89 11.49
N ARG A 299 22.73 15.61 11.62
CA ARG A 299 22.24 14.35 12.18
C ARG A 299 22.60 13.16 11.29
N ALA A 300 22.32 13.27 10.00
CA ALA A 300 22.66 12.24 9.02
C ALA A 300 24.16 11.95 9.01
N ALA A 301 25.01 12.98 9.06
CA ALA A 301 26.47 12.84 9.11
C ALA A 301 26.98 12.28 10.43
N THR A 302 26.29 12.53 11.55
CA THR A 302 26.65 11.96 12.85
C THR A 302 26.42 10.44 12.86
N GLU A 303 25.33 9.98 12.24
CA GLU A 303 25.02 8.56 12.12
C GLU A 303 25.82 7.89 10.98
N PHE A 304 26.01 8.60 9.87
CA PHE A 304 26.70 8.14 8.67
C PHE A 304 27.79 9.13 8.24
N PRO A 305 29.02 9.03 8.80
CA PRO A 305 30.09 10.00 8.55
C PRO A 305 30.46 10.22 7.08
N GLY A 306 30.26 9.20 6.21
CA GLY A 306 30.52 9.32 4.78
C GLY A 306 29.60 10.30 4.04
N LEU A 307 28.44 10.67 4.60
CA LEU A 307 27.55 11.67 4.01
C LEU A 307 28.13 13.08 4.11
N HIS A 308 28.86 13.38 5.18
CA HIS A 308 29.58 14.66 5.31
C HIS A 308 30.58 14.84 4.17
N GLU A 309 31.42 13.83 3.91
CA GLU A 309 32.39 13.85 2.81
C GLU A 309 31.72 13.99 1.43
N LEU A 310 30.52 13.45 1.28
CA LEU A 310 29.74 13.51 0.04
C LEU A 310 29.17 14.91 -0.23
N TRP A 311 28.71 15.61 0.81
CA TRP A 311 28.08 16.94 0.67
C TRP A 311 29.09 18.09 0.64
N LEU A 312 30.24 17.93 1.31
CA LEU A 312 31.25 18.97 1.46
C LEU A 312 31.71 19.64 0.14
N PRO A 313 31.89 18.92 -0.98
CA PRO A 313 32.33 19.54 -2.24
C PRO A 313 31.36 20.57 -2.82
N PHE A 314 30.06 20.48 -2.51
CA PHE A 314 29.05 21.40 -3.05
C PHE A 314 28.99 22.75 -2.32
N ALA A 315 29.58 22.86 -1.14
CA ALA A 315 29.60 24.07 -0.32
C ALA A 315 30.92 24.83 -0.51
N GLU A 316 31.22 25.27 -1.72
CA GLU A 316 32.37 26.16 -1.98
C GLU A 316 32.05 27.60 -1.55
N ALA A 317 32.96 28.20 -0.78
CA ALA A 317 32.82 29.58 -0.31
C ALA A 317 34.16 30.32 -0.36
N ASP A 318 34.15 31.56 -0.86
CA ASP A 318 35.31 32.44 -0.87
C ASP A 318 35.35 33.28 0.42
N ALA A 319 36.47 33.18 1.14
CA ALA A 319 36.73 33.96 2.36
C ALA A 319 36.85 35.47 2.09
N GLY A 320 37.15 35.88 0.85
CA GLY A 320 37.33 37.29 0.47
C GLY A 320 36.08 38.00 -0.06
N ASP A 321 34.94 37.30 -0.21
CA ASP A 321 33.71 37.89 -0.76
C ASP A 321 32.83 38.49 0.35
N ASP A 322 32.98 39.78 0.64
CA ASP A 322 32.22 40.50 1.68
C ASP A 322 30.80 40.90 1.26
N THR A 323 30.32 40.44 0.10
CA THR A 323 28.91 40.62 -0.29
C THR A 323 27.98 39.78 0.59
N VAL A 324 26.70 40.16 0.67
CA VAL A 324 25.69 39.40 1.42
C VAL A 324 25.58 37.95 0.93
N THR A 325 25.72 37.72 -0.38
CA THR A 325 25.71 36.39 -0.99
C THR A 325 26.95 35.58 -0.60
N GLY A 326 28.14 36.21 -0.55
CA GLY A 326 29.37 35.61 -0.07
C GLY A 326 29.29 35.17 1.40
N VAL A 327 28.76 36.05 2.26
CA VAL A 327 28.56 35.75 3.70
C VAL A 327 27.58 34.58 3.90
N ILE A 328 26.47 34.53 3.14
CA ILE A 328 25.51 33.41 3.20
C ILE A 328 26.17 32.09 2.77
N LYS A 329 26.97 32.08 1.69
CA LYS A 329 27.71 30.88 1.27
C LYS A 329 28.69 30.41 2.33
N ARG A 330 29.38 31.33 3.01
CA ARG A 330 30.25 30.99 4.15
C ARG A 330 29.47 30.45 5.34
N ALA A 331 28.27 30.94 5.60
CA ALA A 331 27.38 30.37 6.62
C ALA A 331 26.99 28.93 6.29
N ILE A 332 26.57 28.66 5.05
CA ILE A 332 26.25 27.29 4.56
C ILE A 332 27.45 26.37 4.77
N ARG A 333 28.65 26.80 4.36
CA ARG A 333 29.88 26.03 4.56
C ARG A 333 30.21 25.82 6.03
N ALA A 334 30.08 26.83 6.88
CA ALA A 334 30.40 26.73 8.31
C ALA A 334 29.42 25.83 9.10
N PHE A 335 28.16 25.73 8.65
CA PHE A 335 27.21 24.76 9.21
C PHE A 335 27.58 23.33 8.86
N LEU A 336 28.02 23.09 7.62
CA LEU A 336 28.39 21.76 7.13
C LEU A 336 29.76 21.31 7.63
N ASP A 337 30.75 22.20 7.64
CA ASP A 337 32.16 21.93 7.94
C ASP A 337 32.56 22.50 9.30
N PRO A 338 32.78 21.64 10.32
CA PRO A 338 33.20 22.07 11.65
C PRO A 338 34.51 22.88 11.69
N GLU A 339 35.42 22.61 10.75
CA GLU A 339 36.78 23.18 10.71
C GLU A 339 36.86 24.50 9.91
N PHE A 340 35.80 24.85 9.17
CA PHE A 340 35.77 26.06 8.37
C PHE A 340 35.54 27.31 9.22
N ASP A 341 36.41 28.31 9.04
CA ASP A 341 36.25 29.65 9.61
C ASP A 341 35.45 30.54 8.64
N PRO A 342 34.23 31.00 9.00
CA PRO A 342 33.43 31.87 8.14
C PRO A 342 33.99 33.28 7.99
N ALA A 343 35.05 33.67 8.73
CA ALA A 343 35.64 35.00 8.71
C ALA A 343 34.62 36.14 8.94
N ASP A 344 33.53 35.84 9.67
CA ASP A 344 32.48 36.78 10.03
C ASP A 344 32.00 36.47 11.46
N GLU A 345 32.09 37.46 12.36
CA GLU A 345 31.79 37.28 13.79
C GLU A 345 30.33 36.90 14.06
N ASP A 346 29.39 37.41 13.26
CA ASP A 346 27.97 37.11 13.43
C ASP A 346 27.67 35.68 13.01
N VAL A 347 28.18 35.25 11.84
CA VAL A 347 28.03 33.87 11.36
C VAL A 347 28.70 32.89 12.32
N ALA A 348 29.93 33.17 12.77
CA ALA A 348 30.65 32.32 13.71
C ALA A 348 29.88 32.14 15.03
N ALA A 349 29.28 33.21 15.56
CA ALA A 349 28.48 33.15 16.78
C ALA A 349 27.21 32.29 16.61
N VAL A 350 26.50 32.41 15.48
CA VAL A 350 25.31 31.60 15.18
C VAL A 350 25.68 30.12 15.03
N VAL A 351 26.73 29.82 14.27
CA VAL A 351 27.19 28.44 14.04
C VAL A 351 27.65 27.78 15.34
N ALA A 352 28.37 28.51 16.20
CA ALA A 352 28.76 28.02 17.53
C ALA A 352 27.53 27.70 18.40
N ASN A 353 26.51 28.58 18.38
CA ASN A 353 25.28 28.35 19.13
C ASN A 353 24.47 27.16 18.59
N PHE A 354 24.42 26.99 17.26
CA PHE A 354 23.82 25.82 16.61
C PHE A 354 24.51 24.53 17.08
N ARG A 355 25.84 24.46 17.04
CA ARG A 355 26.61 23.27 17.46
C ARG A 355 26.36 22.91 18.92
N GLU A 356 26.39 23.89 19.81
CA GLU A 356 26.11 23.69 21.25
C GLU A 356 24.70 23.13 21.50
N ARG A 357 23.71 23.58 20.71
CA ARG A 357 22.32 23.09 20.82
C ARG A 357 22.16 21.70 20.22
N MET A 358 22.83 21.40 19.10
CA MET A 358 22.84 20.08 18.49
C MET A 358 23.44 19.01 19.42
N GLU A 359 24.49 19.35 20.18
CA GLU A 359 25.05 18.45 21.20
C GLU A 359 24.11 18.20 22.37
N ARG A 360 23.26 19.17 22.73
CA ARG A 360 22.32 19.07 23.87
C ARG A 360 21.03 18.34 23.53
N ASN A 361 20.37 18.75 22.44
CA ASN A 361 19.09 18.19 22.02
C ASN A 361 18.91 18.30 20.49
N PRO A 362 19.40 17.31 19.72
CA PRO A 362 19.27 17.32 18.27
C PRO A 362 17.82 17.09 17.77
N ASN A 363 16.91 16.67 18.66
CA ASN A 363 15.49 16.45 18.37
C ASN A 363 14.62 17.68 18.66
N HIS A 364 15.21 18.82 19.02
CA HIS A 364 14.44 20.05 19.27
C HIS A 364 13.79 20.54 17.96
N ALA A 365 12.46 20.48 17.89
CA ALA A 365 11.68 20.73 16.68
C ALA A 365 11.84 22.17 16.16
N GLU A 366 12.02 23.14 17.05
CA GLU A 366 12.13 24.57 16.70
C GLU A 366 13.59 25.02 16.47
N LEU A 367 14.56 24.11 16.46
CA LEU A 367 15.97 24.50 16.35
C LEU A 367 16.28 25.22 15.04
N GLY A 368 15.79 24.70 13.90
CA GLY A 368 15.92 25.34 12.60
C GLY A 368 15.28 26.73 12.57
N TRP A 369 14.10 26.86 13.18
CA TRP A 369 13.39 28.14 13.32
C TRP A 369 14.20 29.18 14.09
N GLU A 370 14.65 28.84 15.30
CA GLU A 370 15.38 29.75 16.18
C GLU A 370 16.73 30.19 15.58
N VAL A 371 17.48 29.23 15.02
CA VAL A 371 18.80 29.48 14.43
C VAL A 371 18.68 30.28 13.13
N GLY A 372 17.72 29.93 12.27
CA GLY A 372 17.46 30.63 11.02
C GLY A 372 17.07 32.09 11.22
N LEU A 373 16.17 32.36 12.18
CA LEU A 373 15.77 33.74 12.51
C LEU A 373 16.90 34.57 13.13
N GLU A 374 17.75 33.97 13.96
CA GLU A 374 18.90 34.68 14.53
C GLU A 374 19.93 35.02 13.43
N LEU A 375 20.18 34.11 12.49
CA LEU A 375 21.05 34.37 11.35
C LEU A 375 20.50 35.49 10.47
N HIS A 376 19.21 35.41 10.09
CA HIS A 376 18.51 36.44 9.33
C HIS A 376 18.62 37.82 9.99
N LYS A 377 18.32 37.90 11.30
CA LYS A 377 18.35 39.13 12.08
C LYS A 377 19.73 39.76 12.16
N ARG A 378 20.80 38.96 12.26
CA ARG A 378 22.17 39.47 12.31
C ARG A 378 22.63 39.99 10.95
N LEU A 379 22.39 39.23 9.88
CA LEU A 379 22.80 39.62 8.54
C LEU A 379 22.07 40.88 8.06
N PHE A 380 20.76 40.97 8.25
CA PHE A 380 19.98 42.11 7.75
C PHE A 380 19.95 43.34 8.65
N LYS A 381 20.71 43.32 9.76
CA LYS A 381 21.16 44.57 10.41
C LYS A 381 22.28 45.25 9.63
N ARG A 382 23.05 44.50 8.84
CA ARG A 382 24.26 44.94 8.15
C ARG A 382 24.06 45.07 6.64
N PHE A 383 23.23 44.21 6.06
CA PHE A 383 23.03 44.09 4.61
C PHE A 383 21.58 44.30 4.21
N THR A 384 21.36 44.69 2.95
CA THR A 384 20.04 44.69 2.33
C THR A 384 19.66 43.26 1.92
N PRO A 385 18.41 42.81 2.15
CA PRO A 385 17.97 41.49 1.75
C PRO A 385 17.98 41.32 0.22
N PRO A 386 18.61 40.25 -0.32
CA PRO A 386 18.51 39.90 -1.73
C PRO A 386 17.07 39.53 -2.12
N SER A 387 16.82 39.46 -3.42
CA SER A 387 15.58 38.90 -3.95
C SER A 387 15.47 37.40 -3.67
N THR A 388 14.25 36.85 -3.70
CA THR A 388 14.00 35.43 -3.47
C THR A 388 14.79 34.53 -4.42
N SER A 389 14.80 34.85 -5.72
CA SER A 389 15.53 34.05 -6.72
C SER A 389 17.05 34.11 -6.51
N GLU A 390 17.58 35.24 -6.04
CA GLU A 390 19.00 35.34 -5.67
C GLU A 390 19.32 34.47 -4.45
N LEU A 391 18.46 34.43 -3.44
CA LEU A 391 18.64 33.59 -2.26
C LEU A 391 18.58 32.10 -2.62
N GLU A 392 17.56 31.69 -3.37
CA GLU A 392 17.42 30.31 -3.83
C GLU A 392 18.68 29.87 -4.57
N ALA A 393 19.19 30.67 -5.52
CA ALA A 393 20.41 30.37 -6.27
C ALA A 393 21.68 30.15 -5.41
N LEU A 394 21.69 30.50 -4.12
CA LEU A 394 22.81 30.27 -3.21
C LEU A 394 22.84 28.87 -2.61
N LEU A 395 21.72 28.14 -2.58
CA LEU A 395 21.68 26.80 -1.99
C LEU A 395 22.58 25.83 -2.78
N PRO A 396 23.28 24.90 -2.10
CA PRO A 396 24.03 23.85 -2.76
C PRO A 396 23.14 23.05 -3.71
N PHE A 397 23.69 22.67 -4.86
CA PHE A 397 22.95 22.09 -5.98
C PHE A 397 22.16 20.80 -5.65
N TYR A 398 22.58 20.06 -4.64
CA TYR A 398 21.92 18.81 -4.22
C TYR A 398 20.74 19.02 -3.27
N ARG A 399 20.62 20.22 -2.66
CA ARG A 399 19.58 20.47 -1.66
C ARG A 399 18.23 20.68 -2.30
N ASP A 400 17.19 20.35 -1.54
CA ASP A 400 15.82 20.55 -1.97
C ASP A 400 15.35 22.00 -1.80
N ASP A 401 14.09 22.26 -2.14
CA ASP A 401 13.44 23.56 -2.02
C ASP A 401 12.91 23.87 -0.61
N ASN A 402 13.14 22.97 0.36
CA ASN A 402 12.65 23.07 1.73
C ASN A 402 11.13 23.19 1.87
N GLN A 403 10.33 22.88 0.84
CA GLN A 403 8.87 22.94 0.94
C GLN A 403 8.32 21.99 2.01
N TRP A 404 8.98 20.84 2.18
CA TRP A 404 8.67 19.85 3.21
C TRP A 404 8.64 20.41 4.64
N CYS A 405 9.39 21.49 4.90
CA CYS A 405 9.47 22.08 6.23
C CYS A 405 8.19 22.84 6.63
N TRP A 406 7.26 23.09 5.70
CA TRP A 406 6.13 23.98 5.90
C TRP A 406 4.78 23.25 5.82
N GLU A 407 3.80 23.72 6.60
CA GLU A 407 2.38 23.30 6.55
C GLU A 407 1.54 24.53 6.16
N PHE A 408 0.99 24.57 4.93
CA PHE A 408 0.32 25.75 4.40
C PHE A 408 -1.18 25.74 4.72
N ALA A 409 -1.70 26.82 5.30
CA ALA A 409 -3.10 26.91 5.76
C ALA A 409 -4.18 26.85 4.65
N GLU A 410 -3.80 26.88 3.37
CA GLU A 410 -4.69 26.63 2.22
C GLU A 410 -4.75 25.16 1.80
N GLU A 411 -4.01 24.27 2.47
CA GLU A 411 -4.20 22.80 2.42
C GLU A 411 -5.41 22.35 3.28
N GLY A 412 -6.34 23.26 3.55
CA GLY A 412 -7.66 22.92 4.06
C GLY A 412 -8.48 22.27 2.94
N SER A 413 -8.41 20.93 2.87
CA SER A 413 -9.20 19.96 2.08
C SER A 413 -8.42 19.03 1.16
N ASP A 414 -7.11 18.84 1.36
CA ASP A 414 -6.36 17.70 0.78
C ASP A 414 -5.24 17.17 1.72
N GLU A 415 -5.40 17.31 3.04
CA GLU A 415 -4.58 16.62 4.06
C GLU A 415 -4.95 15.11 4.22
N GLY A 416 -5.16 14.39 3.11
CA GLY A 416 -5.66 13.01 3.11
C GLY A 416 -4.62 11.90 2.93
N ALA A 417 -3.35 12.22 2.65
CA ALA A 417 -2.37 11.21 2.24
C ALA A 417 -1.41 10.73 3.36
N ALA A 418 -1.36 11.39 4.53
CA ALA A 418 -0.39 11.04 5.58
C ALA A 418 -0.78 11.34 7.04
N LYS A 419 -1.95 11.93 7.29
CA LYS A 419 -2.65 11.75 8.56
C LYS A 419 -3.72 10.70 8.24
N GLY A 420 -3.84 9.67 9.07
CA GLY A 420 -4.93 8.71 8.92
C GLY A 420 -6.24 9.47 8.75
N TYR A 421 -7.09 9.01 7.83
CA TYR A 421 -8.45 9.50 7.67
C TYR A 421 -9.16 9.41 9.03
N GLU A 422 -9.12 10.48 9.82
CA GLU A 422 -10.23 10.79 10.70
C GLU A 422 -11.34 11.22 9.74
N SER A 423 -12.34 10.36 9.59
CA SER A 423 -13.56 10.68 8.85
C SER A 423 -14.04 12.07 9.25
N ALA A 424 -14.36 12.90 8.26
CA ALA A 424 -14.96 14.23 8.42
C ALA A 424 -16.40 14.19 8.96
N ASP A 425 -16.66 13.30 9.92
CA ASP A 425 -17.94 13.05 10.59
C ASP A 425 -17.71 12.80 12.10
N HIS A 426 -16.72 13.46 12.71
CA HIS A 426 -16.52 13.38 14.15
C HIS A 426 -17.52 14.28 14.88
N GLN A 427 -18.70 13.75 15.16
CA GLN A 427 -19.59 14.36 16.15
C GLN A 427 -19.09 13.97 17.56
N GLU A 428 -18.44 14.89 18.28
CA GLU A 428 -17.96 14.65 19.64
C GLU A 428 -19.13 14.44 20.60
N ARG A 429 -19.19 13.29 21.29
CA ARG A 429 -20.27 13.02 22.26
C ARG A 429 -19.90 13.50 23.66
N ARG A 430 -20.62 14.49 24.19
CA ARG A 430 -20.42 15.03 25.55
C ARG A 430 -21.47 14.47 26.52
N VAL A 431 -21.00 13.82 27.60
CA VAL A 431 -21.89 13.37 28.68
C VAL A 431 -22.35 14.58 29.49
N VAL A 432 -23.66 14.82 29.52
CA VAL A 432 -24.27 15.95 30.23
C VAL A 432 -25.31 15.49 31.23
N SER A 433 -25.64 16.38 32.17
CA SER A 433 -26.77 16.14 33.09
C SER A 433 -28.11 16.32 32.38
N VAL A 434 -29.18 15.70 32.91
CA VAL A 434 -30.56 15.85 32.39
C VAL A 434 -30.95 17.33 32.27
N MET A 435 -30.54 18.17 33.24
CA MET A 435 -30.87 19.59 33.23
C MET A 435 -30.13 20.38 32.14
N GLU A 436 -28.90 19.97 31.81
CA GLU A 436 -28.08 20.59 30.77
C GLU A 436 -28.58 20.19 29.38
N MET A 437 -28.95 18.93 29.18
CA MET A 437 -29.57 18.45 27.93
C MET A 437 -30.89 19.17 27.62
N VAL A 438 -31.75 19.37 28.65
CA VAL A 438 -33.03 20.08 28.48
C VAL A 438 -32.83 21.57 28.16
N ASN A 439 -31.75 22.19 28.63
CA ASN A 439 -31.48 23.60 28.38
C ASN A 439 -30.91 23.89 26.97
N GLU A 440 -30.22 22.91 26.36
CA GLU A 440 -29.61 23.05 25.02
C GLU A 440 -30.57 22.66 23.88
N LEU A 441 -31.68 21.97 24.16
CA LEU A 441 -32.66 21.49 23.17
C LEU A 441 -33.55 22.59 22.53
N ASP A 442 -33.34 23.87 22.84
CA ASP A 442 -34.25 24.97 22.46
C ASP A 442 -33.94 25.63 21.09
N VAL A 443 -33.31 24.90 20.14
CA VAL A 443 -33.12 25.37 18.75
C VAL A 443 -33.79 24.39 17.77
N PRO A 444 -34.99 24.70 17.23
CA PRO A 444 -35.79 23.74 16.45
C PRO A 444 -35.26 23.37 15.05
N THR A 445 -33.98 23.60 14.74
CA THR A 445 -33.38 23.34 13.41
C THR A 445 -31.86 23.12 13.46
N ALA A 446 -31.33 22.35 14.43
CA ALA A 446 -29.99 21.78 14.27
C ALA A 446 -30.11 20.56 13.36
N GLY A 447 -29.80 20.74 12.07
CA GLY A 447 -29.69 19.65 11.10
C GLY A 447 -28.39 18.86 11.28
N ASP A 448 -28.10 17.98 10.32
CA ASP A 448 -26.98 17.02 10.22
C ASP A 448 -25.55 17.60 10.36
N ASP A 449 -25.39 18.86 10.75
CA ASP A 449 -24.13 19.62 10.83
C ASP A 449 -23.65 19.86 12.29
N ALA A 450 -24.22 19.16 13.27
CA ALA A 450 -23.86 19.35 14.69
C ALA A 450 -22.52 18.68 15.02
N GLU A 451 -21.50 19.46 15.37
CA GLU A 451 -20.18 18.98 15.81
C GLU A 451 -20.20 18.25 17.17
N GLU A 452 -21.21 18.48 18.03
CA GLU A 452 -21.35 17.84 19.35
C GLU A 452 -22.72 17.17 19.53
N ILE A 453 -22.76 15.90 19.98
CA ILE A 453 -23.99 15.20 20.42
C ILE A 453 -24.00 15.06 21.94
N LEU A 454 -25.04 15.58 22.58
CA LEU A 454 -25.22 15.46 24.04
C LEU A 454 -25.79 14.08 24.40
N ILE A 455 -25.17 13.37 25.37
CA ILE A 455 -25.65 12.07 25.87
C ILE A 455 -25.84 12.10 27.39
N LEU A 456 -26.78 11.30 27.91
CA LEU A 456 -27.00 11.15 29.35
C LEU A 456 -26.21 9.95 29.90
N GLU A 457 -25.67 10.09 31.11
CA GLU A 457 -24.91 9.03 31.81
C GLU A 457 -25.75 7.77 32.09
N THR A 458 -27.06 7.93 32.28
CA THR A 458 -28.03 6.83 32.42
C THR A 458 -29.06 6.89 31.31
N GLU A 459 -29.37 5.74 30.72
CA GLU A 459 -30.42 5.62 29.71
C GLU A 459 -31.74 6.20 30.24
N PHE A 460 -32.28 7.19 29.53
CA PHE A 460 -33.53 7.83 29.86
C PHE A 460 -34.55 7.51 28.77
N LEU A 461 -35.57 6.72 29.12
CA LEU A 461 -36.72 6.44 28.25
C LEU A 461 -37.80 7.50 28.50
N ARG A 462 -38.32 8.10 27.44
CA ARG A 462 -39.52 8.95 27.55
C ARG A 462 -40.75 8.07 27.68
N ASP A 463 -41.71 8.50 28.51
CA ASP A 463 -42.99 7.82 28.61
C ASP A 463 -43.62 7.74 27.20
N SER A 464 -43.87 6.51 26.72
CA SER A 464 -44.41 6.11 25.39
C SER A 464 -43.41 5.60 24.34
N GLU A 465 -42.11 5.57 24.62
CA GLU A 465 -41.08 5.16 23.64
C GLU A 465 -40.32 3.91 24.10
N TYR A 466 -39.95 3.04 23.14
CA TYR A 466 -39.20 1.79 23.40
C TYR A 466 -37.68 1.94 23.27
N THR A 467 -37.20 3.13 22.91
CA THR A 467 -35.78 3.45 22.69
C THR A 467 -35.37 4.59 23.61
N SER A 468 -34.12 4.58 24.09
CA SER A 468 -33.62 5.63 24.99
C SER A 468 -33.36 6.92 24.20
N ILE A 469 -33.33 8.07 24.87
CA ILE A 469 -32.94 9.35 24.24
C ILE A 469 -31.56 9.26 23.57
N ASN A 470 -30.64 8.46 24.12
CA ASN A 470 -29.30 8.25 23.56
C ASN A 470 -29.35 7.47 22.23
N ASP A 471 -30.37 6.64 22.01
CA ASP A 471 -30.56 5.84 20.79
C ASP A 471 -31.31 6.61 19.68
N GLN A 472 -32.07 7.65 20.05
CA GLN A 472 -32.87 8.43 19.10
C GLN A 472 -32.06 9.54 18.42
N GLU A 473 -31.01 10.06 19.07
CA GLU A 473 -30.24 11.23 18.63
C GLU A 473 -28.85 10.89 18.06
N GLY A 474 -28.49 9.61 17.91
CA GLY A 474 -27.11 9.21 17.63
C GLY A 474 -26.93 8.19 16.50
N ARG A 475 -25.95 8.43 15.62
CA ARG A 475 -25.37 7.39 14.73
C ARG A 475 -24.85 6.18 15.53
N GLU A 476 -24.68 5.04 14.87
CA GLU A 476 -24.23 3.78 15.47
C GLU A 476 -22.89 3.94 16.23
N GLN A 477 -22.76 3.27 17.38
CA GLN A 477 -21.55 3.35 18.21
C GLN A 477 -20.40 2.57 17.55
N ILE A 478 -19.48 3.28 16.90
CA ILE A 478 -18.25 2.71 16.31
C ILE A 478 -17.16 2.64 17.39
N SER A 479 -16.43 1.53 17.44
CA SER A 479 -15.27 1.39 18.33
C SER A 479 -14.08 2.28 17.92
N ARG A 480 -13.04 2.34 18.76
CA ARG A 480 -11.79 3.02 18.38
C ARG A 480 -11.13 2.28 17.20
N PRO A 481 -10.56 3.01 16.22
CA PRO A 481 -9.87 2.39 15.10
C PRO A 481 -8.72 1.47 15.53
N TYR A 482 -8.68 0.25 14.98
CA TYR A 482 -7.56 -0.66 15.11
C TYR A 482 -6.75 -0.65 13.81
N HIS A 483 -5.47 -0.34 13.90
CA HIS A 483 -4.60 -0.31 12.73
C HIS A 483 -3.80 -1.60 12.59
N TYR A 484 -3.74 -2.12 11.36
CA TYR A 484 -3.01 -3.32 11.00
C TYR A 484 -2.12 -3.08 9.79
N GLN A 485 -1.00 -3.80 9.77
CA GLN A 485 -0.13 -3.84 8.61
C GLN A 485 -0.76 -4.64 7.46
N GLU A 486 -0.45 -4.27 6.23
CA GLU A 486 -0.85 -4.99 5.02
C GLU A 486 0.39 -5.35 4.19
N TRP A 487 0.46 -6.58 3.69
CA TRP A 487 1.57 -7.04 2.87
C TRP A 487 1.38 -6.62 1.42
N ASP A 488 2.30 -5.79 0.96
CA ASP A 488 2.43 -5.41 -0.44
C ASP A 488 3.37 -6.40 -1.15
N TYR A 489 2.79 -7.22 -2.02
CA TYR A 489 3.54 -8.24 -2.74
C TYR A 489 4.40 -7.68 -3.88
N GLN A 490 4.13 -6.48 -4.40
CA GLN A 490 4.91 -5.90 -5.48
C GLN A 490 6.26 -5.41 -4.96
N ILE A 491 6.27 -4.82 -3.76
CA ILE A 491 7.49 -4.36 -3.08
C ILE A 491 8.04 -5.39 -2.07
N GLN A 492 7.30 -6.48 -1.81
CA GLN A 492 7.65 -7.55 -0.86
C GLN A 492 7.89 -7.04 0.56
N LEU A 493 7.02 -6.14 1.05
CA LEU A 493 7.09 -5.56 2.40
C LEU A 493 5.70 -5.30 2.98
N HIS A 494 5.65 -5.20 4.31
CA HIS A 494 4.46 -4.72 5.01
C HIS A 494 4.39 -3.18 4.95
N ARG A 495 3.23 -2.66 4.56
CA ARG A 495 2.82 -1.28 4.77
C ARG A 495 2.31 -1.17 6.22
N PRO A 496 2.98 -0.40 7.09
CA PRO A 496 2.56 -0.24 8.49
C PRO A 496 1.27 0.56 8.57
N ASP A 497 0.41 0.22 9.54
CA ASP A 497 -0.84 0.92 9.87
C ASP A 497 -1.74 1.22 8.65
N TRP A 498 -1.70 0.33 7.65
CA TRP A 498 -2.31 0.54 6.34
C TRP A 498 -3.81 0.23 6.33
N VAL A 499 -4.23 -0.74 7.13
CA VAL A 499 -5.62 -1.18 7.23
C VAL A 499 -6.21 -0.74 8.55
N THR A 500 -7.37 -0.11 8.50
CA THR A 500 -8.13 0.32 9.67
C THR A 500 -9.35 -0.59 9.85
N VAL A 501 -9.41 -1.27 10.99
CA VAL A 501 -10.51 -2.14 11.39
C VAL A 501 -11.36 -1.42 12.42
N LEU A 502 -12.67 -1.34 12.17
CA LEU A 502 -13.67 -0.72 13.03
C LEU A 502 -14.66 -1.77 13.53
N GLU A 503 -14.65 -2.05 14.83
CA GLU A 503 -15.66 -2.93 15.43
C GLU A 503 -17.03 -2.20 15.50
N ARG A 504 -18.08 -2.86 15.01
CA ARG A 504 -19.48 -2.41 15.00
C ARG A 504 -20.38 -3.43 15.69
N LYS A 505 -21.54 -2.99 16.17
CA LYS A 505 -22.51 -3.88 16.83
C LYS A 505 -23.34 -4.61 15.77
N PRO A 506 -23.48 -5.94 15.84
CA PRO A 506 -24.34 -6.65 14.90
C PRO A 506 -25.81 -6.28 15.11
N ALA A 507 -26.57 -6.23 14.01
CA ALA A 507 -28.02 -6.05 14.07
C ALA A 507 -28.71 -7.30 14.66
N LEU A 508 -29.83 -7.10 15.34
CA LEU A 508 -30.67 -8.20 15.83
C LEU A 508 -31.65 -8.62 14.74
N GLY A 509 -31.67 -9.92 14.43
CA GLY A 509 -32.64 -10.57 13.55
C GLY A 509 -33.64 -11.44 14.30
N ASP A 510 -34.36 -12.26 13.55
CA ASP A 510 -35.36 -13.19 14.09
C ASP A 510 -34.70 -14.49 14.59
N GLY A 511 -34.50 -14.60 15.90
CA GLY A 511 -33.91 -15.79 16.53
C GLY A 511 -34.76 -17.07 16.38
N GLU A 512 -36.08 -16.96 16.23
CA GLU A 512 -36.97 -18.12 16.08
C GLU A 512 -36.73 -18.85 14.75
N ALA A 513 -36.38 -18.10 13.70
CA ALA A 513 -36.00 -18.66 12.41
C ALA A 513 -34.73 -19.52 12.51
N LEU A 514 -33.75 -19.09 13.31
CA LEU A 514 -32.51 -19.85 13.53
C LEU A 514 -32.77 -21.14 14.32
N ASP A 515 -33.66 -21.09 15.32
CA ASP A 515 -34.06 -22.27 16.08
C ASP A 515 -34.82 -23.29 15.21
N ALA A 516 -35.63 -22.84 14.25
CA ALA A 516 -36.27 -23.71 13.27
C ALA A 516 -35.24 -24.47 12.42
N ILE A 517 -34.20 -23.77 11.93
CA ILE A 517 -33.10 -24.38 11.16
C ILE A 517 -32.37 -25.45 11.97
N LEU A 518 -32.11 -25.20 13.26
CA LEU A 518 -31.47 -26.17 14.16
C LEU A 518 -32.35 -27.40 14.41
N GLU A 519 -33.66 -27.22 14.57
CA GLU A 519 -34.60 -28.33 14.80
C GLU A 519 -34.78 -29.19 13.54
N GLU A 520 -34.80 -28.58 12.35
CA GLU A 520 -34.81 -29.28 11.06
C GLU A 520 -33.55 -30.13 10.85
N ASN A 521 -32.39 -29.59 11.24
CA ASN A 521 -31.07 -30.21 11.05
C ASN A 521 -30.53 -30.93 12.29
N LYS A 522 -31.38 -31.22 13.28
CA LYS A 522 -30.99 -31.81 14.58
C LYS A 522 -30.19 -33.11 14.46
N GLY A 523 -30.51 -33.93 13.45
CA GLY A 523 -29.77 -35.16 13.14
C GLY A 523 -28.34 -34.88 12.69
N LEU A 524 -28.15 -33.87 11.85
CA LEU A 524 -26.84 -33.42 11.36
C LEU A 524 -26.01 -32.81 12.49
N ALA A 525 -26.62 -31.91 13.27
CA ALA A 525 -25.98 -31.28 14.42
C ALA A 525 -25.46 -32.31 15.44
N SER A 526 -26.30 -33.30 15.76
CA SER A 526 -25.93 -34.41 16.66
C SER A 526 -24.78 -35.27 16.11
N HIS A 527 -24.75 -35.47 14.79
CA HIS A 527 -23.67 -36.19 14.11
C HIS A 527 -22.34 -35.42 14.18
N ILE A 528 -22.36 -34.11 13.88
CA ILE A 528 -21.18 -33.24 13.98
C ILE A 528 -20.63 -33.28 15.41
N ARG A 529 -21.51 -33.13 16.41
CA ARG A 529 -21.13 -33.23 17.83
C ARG A 529 -20.46 -34.55 18.17
N TYR A 530 -21.05 -35.69 17.75
CA TYR A 530 -20.49 -37.02 18.01
C TYR A 530 -19.09 -37.19 17.40
N MET A 531 -18.85 -36.65 16.21
CA MET A 531 -17.55 -36.77 15.57
C MET A 531 -16.47 -35.91 16.21
N ILE A 532 -16.77 -34.64 16.50
CA ILE A 532 -15.81 -33.77 17.19
C ILE A 532 -15.46 -34.36 18.57
N ASP A 533 -16.44 -34.92 19.29
CA ASP A 533 -16.23 -35.64 20.55
C ASP A 533 -15.32 -36.88 20.40
N GLY A 534 -15.40 -37.59 19.26
CA GLY A 534 -14.59 -38.78 18.98
C GLY A 534 -13.18 -38.52 18.43
N LEU A 535 -12.87 -37.30 18.00
CA LEU A 535 -11.59 -36.95 17.33
C LEU A 535 -10.48 -36.51 18.28
N GLN A 536 -10.81 -36.12 19.51
CA GLN A 536 -9.80 -35.78 20.51
C GLN A 536 -9.67 -36.88 21.58
N PRO A 537 -8.44 -37.26 21.97
CA PRO A 537 -8.24 -38.31 22.95
C PRO A 537 -8.70 -37.83 24.33
N GLU A 538 -9.94 -38.16 24.70
CA GLU A 538 -10.32 -38.20 26.10
C GLU A 538 -9.64 -39.39 26.76
N GLY A 539 -8.67 -39.14 27.63
CA GLY A 539 -8.17 -40.19 28.50
C GLY A 539 -6.78 -40.01 29.08
N MET A 540 -6.46 -40.92 30.00
CA MET A 540 -5.13 -41.10 30.53
C MET A 540 -4.29 -41.89 29.52
N VAL A 541 -3.34 -41.24 28.85
CA VAL A 541 -2.36 -41.94 28.00
C VAL A 541 -1.25 -42.48 28.89
N ARG A 542 -0.99 -43.79 28.79
CA ARG A 542 0.09 -44.46 29.52
C ARG A 542 1.39 -44.38 28.70
N LYS A 543 2.31 -43.52 29.11
CA LYS A 543 3.68 -43.51 28.56
C LYS A 543 4.52 -44.57 29.27
N LYS A 544 4.95 -45.57 28.50
CA LYS A 544 5.83 -46.67 28.90
C LYS A 544 7.30 -46.24 28.93
N ARG A 545 8.14 -47.03 29.60
CA ARG A 545 9.60 -46.84 29.68
C ARG A 545 10.04 -45.41 30.04
N GLN A 546 9.64 -44.93 31.21
CA GLN A 546 10.05 -43.63 31.77
C GLN A 546 11.01 -43.83 32.95
N GLU A 547 11.94 -42.88 33.18
CA GLU A 547 12.84 -42.93 34.36
C GLU A 547 12.09 -42.69 35.66
N GLU A 548 11.07 -41.83 35.66
CA GLU A 548 10.19 -41.54 36.79
C GLU A 548 8.73 -41.68 36.37
N GLY A 549 7.88 -42.15 37.28
CA GLY A 549 6.47 -42.39 36.98
C GLY A 549 5.63 -42.77 38.20
N HIS A 550 4.32 -42.92 38.00
CA HIS A 550 3.36 -43.21 39.05
C HIS A 550 3.16 -44.71 39.29
N ASP A 551 3.55 -45.55 38.33
CA ASP A 551 3.45 -47.01 38.39
C ASP A 551 4.64 -47.66 37.66
N ILE A 552 4.80 -48.98 37.73
CA ILE A 552 5.92 -49.72 37.13
C ILE A 552 5.49 -50.34 35.80
N ASP A 553 6.31 -50.14 34.75
CA ASP A 553 6.16 -50.85 33.48
C ASP A 553 6.73 -52.26 33.63
N LEU A 554 5.86 -53.24 33.91
CA LEU A 554 6.26 -54.61 34.20
C LEU A 554 7.13 -55.22 33.09
N ASP A 555 6.85 -54.90 31.82
CA ASP A 555 7.62 -55.43 30.68
C ASP A 555 9.07 -54.92 30.74
N ALA A 556 9.25 -53.61 30.92
CA ALA A 556 10.57 -52.97 31.02
C ALA A 556 11.31 -53.38 32.30
N ALA A 557 10.59 -53.55 33.42
CA ALA A 557 11.17 -54.02 34.67
C ALA A 557 11.64 -55.48 34.57
N ILE A 558 10.90 -56.34 33.86
CA ILE A 558 11.30 -57.72 33.60
C ILE A 558 12.56 -57.76 32.73
N GLU A 559 12.61 -56.96 31.65
CA GLU A 559 13.79 -56.83 30.79
C GLU A 559 15.02 -56.36 31.58
N ALA A 560 14.89 -55.30 32.38
CA ALA A 560 15.96 -54.81 33.25
C ALA A 560 16.44 -55.87 34.25
N MET A 561 15.55 -56.68 34.81
CA MET A 561 15.90 -57.78 35.70
C MET A 561 16.58 -58.95 34.99
N VAL A 562 16.24 -59.20 33.71
CA VAL A 562 16.94 -60.18 32.87
C VAL A 562 18.36 -59.71 32.59
N ASP A 563 18.54 -58.45 32.18
CA ASP A 563 19.85 -57.86 31.90
C ASP A 563 20.77 -57.88 33.12
N LEU A 564 20.25 -57.51 34.29
CA LEU A 564 20.97 -57.58 35.56
C LEU A 564 21.44 -59.00 35.89
N ARG A 565 20.62 -60.02 35.62
CA ARG A 565 20.99 -61.43 35.84
C ARG A 565 22.00 -61.94 34.82
N MET A 566 22.04 -61.37 33.63
CA MET A 566 23.04 -61.66 32.61
C MET A 566 24.36 -60.88 32.81
N GLY A 567 24.42 -59.96 33.77
CA GLY A 567 25.60 -59.12 34.05
C GLY A 567 25.76 -57.94 33.09
N ALA A 568 24.71 -57.57 32.36
CA ALA A 568 24.67 -56.37 31.51
C ALA A 568 24.13 -55.16 32.30
N SER A 569 24.43 -53.95 31.82
CA SER A 569 23.85 -52.72 32.36
C SER A 569 22.40 -52.56 31.87
N PRO A 570 21.40 -52.55 32.76
CA PRO A 570 20.00 -52.41 32.37
C PRO A 570 19.64 -50.97 31.98
N ASP A 571 18.54 -50.81 31.22
CA ASP A 571 17.89 -49.51 31.03
C ASP A 571 17.12 -49.13 32.31
N ASN A 572 17.36 -47.92 32.82
CA ASN A 572 16.75 -47.44 34.07
C ASN A 572 15.30 -47.00 33.90
N ARG A 573 14.79 -46.93 32.66
CA ARG A 573 13.44 -46.49 32.32
C ARG A 573 12.40 -47.58 32.54
N VAL A 574 12.11 -47.90 33.79
CA VAL A 574 11.18 -48.99 34.19
C VAL A 574 9.81 -48.49 34.66
N ASN A 575 9.53 -47.19 34.61
CA ASN A 575 8.30 -46.61 35.14
C ASN A 575 7.27 -46.29 34.05
N LEU A 576 6.00 -46.20 34.46
CA LEU A 576 4.84 -45.73 33.71
C LEU A 576 4.46 -44.32 34.17
N ARG A 577 4.23 -43.42 33.22
CA ARG A 577 3.65 -42.11 33.48
C ARG A 577 2.26 -42.03 32.87
N MET A 578 1.27 -41.64 33.68
CA MET A 578 -0.08 -41.35 33.20
C MET A 578 -0.16 -39.84 32.92
N GLU A 579 -0.36 -39.46 31.66
CA GLU A 579 -0.63 -38.09 31.28
C GLU A 579 -2.12 -37.94 30.99
N ARG A 580 -2.77 -36.99 31.66
CA ARG A 580 -4.13 -36.57 31.31
C ARG A 580 -4.01 -35.61 30.14
N HIS A 581 -4.49 -36.00 28.97
CA HIS A 581 -4.78 -35.01 27.93
C HIS A 581 -6.10 -34.33 28.31
N THR A 582 -6.05 -33.01 28.54
CA THR A 582 -7.24 -32.15 28.69
C THR A 582 -7.50 -31.47 27.35
N ARG A 583 -8.78 -31.18 27.05
CA ARG A 583 -9.16 -30.37 25.89
C ARG A 583 -8.49 -29.01 25.99
N ASP A 584 -7.82 -28.62 24.90
CA ASP A 584 -6.91 -27.47 24.87
C ASP A 584 -6.98 -26.76 23.51
N LEU A 585 -8.20 -26.49 23.06
CA LEU A 585 -8.51 -25.87 21.79
C LEU A 585 -9.40 -24.63 21.99
N ALA A 586 -9.05 -23.52 21.33
CA ALA A 586 -9.90 -22.34 21.17
C ALA A 586 -10.22 -22.14 19.69
N VAL A 587 -11.49 -21.90 19.37
CA VAL A 587 -11.98 -21.79 17.99
C VAL A 587 -12.59 -20.40 17.74
N LEU A 588 -12.17 -19.71 16.69
CA LEU A 588 -12.82 -18.49 16.21
C LEU A 588 -13.41 -18.76 14.84
N VAL A 589 -14.73 -18.67 14.73
CA VAL A 589 -15.44 -18.72 13.45
C VAL A 589 -15.48 -17.30 12.88
N LEU A 590 -14.83 -17.08 11.74
CA LEU A 590 -14.75 -15.79 11.06
C LEU A 590 -15.56 -15.83 9.77
N LEU A 591 -16.62 -15.04 9.71
CA LEU A 591 -17.58 -15.02 8.62
C LEU A 591 -17.29 -13.85 7.68
N ASP A 592 -17.22 -14.14 6.39
CA ASP A 592 -17.26 -13.13 5.35
C ASP A 592 -18.71 -12.65 5.17
N LEU A 593 -18.94 -11.35 5.35
CA LEU A 593 -20.25 -10.71 5.24
C LEU A 593 -20.28 -9.73 4.06
N SER A 594 -19.53 -10.01 2.99
CA SER A 594 -19.47 -9.18 1.77
C SER A 594 -20.74 -9.28 0.91
N GLU A 595 -20.85 -8.41 -0.10
CA GLU A 595 -22.01 -8.34 -1.00
C GLU A 595 -22.21 -9.63 -1.82
N SER A 596 -21.14 -10.37 -2.14
CA SER A 596 -21.23 -11.68 -2.83
C SER A 596 -22.07 -12.69 -2.05
N THR A 597 -22.07 -12.59 -0.72
CA THR A 597 -22.85 -13.46 0.17
C THR A 597 -24.37 -13.33 -0.04
N ASN A 598 -24.85 -12.30 -0.75
CA ASN A 598 -26.26 -12.14 -1.10
C ASN A 598 -26.64 -12.83 -2.42
N GLU A 599 -25.68 -13.34 -3.20
CA GLU A 599 -25.95 -14.07 -4.43
C GLU A 599 -26.56 -15.45 -4.15
N ALA A 600 -27.37 -15.96 -5.08
CA ALA A 600 -27.96 -17.29 -4.98
C ALA A 600 -26.95 -18.37 -5.37
N LEU A 601 -26.89 -19.47 -4.61
CA LEU A 601 -25.98 -20.57 -4.92
C LEU A 601 -26.24 -21.14 -6.34
N PRO A 602 -25.21 -21.48 -7.12
CA PRO A 602 -25.37 -22.13 -8.43
C PRO A 602 -26.24 -23.40 -8.34
N GLY A 603 -27.45 -23.35 -8.90
CA GLY A 603 -28.40 -24.47 -8.91
C GLY A 603 -29.43 -24.49 -7.78
N THR A 604 -29.48 -23.48 -6.91
CA THR A 604 -30.55 -23.30 -5.91
C THR A 604 -31.06 -21.85 -5.89
N ASP A 605 -32.31 -21.64 -5.45
CA ASP A 605 -32.88 -20.29 -5.27
C ASP A 605 -32.54 -19.68 -3.90
N ARG A 606 -31.65 -20.30 -3.10
CA ARG A 606 -31.29 -19.84 -1.75
C ARG A 606 -30.04 -18.95 -1.79
N PRO A 607 -30.03 -17.81 -1.08
CA PRO A 607 -28.85 -16.94 -0.99
C PRO A 607 -27.77 -17.58 -0.12
N VAL A 608 -26.51 -17.29 -0.43
CA VAL A 608 -25.33 -17.82 0.27
C VAL A 608 -25.33 -17.46 1.76
N ILE A 609 -25.86 -16.31 2.13
CA ILE A 609 -25.95 -15.85 3.53
C ILE A 609 -26.80 -16.79 4.40
N GLU A 610 -27.89 -17.35 3.86
CA GLU A 610 -28.73 -18.31 4.60
C GLU A 610 -27.96 -19.60 4.88
N LEU A 611 -27.18 -20.08 3.90
CA LEU A 611 -26.35 -21.27 4.06
C LEU A 611 -25.24 -21.03 5.10
N THR A 612 -24.66 -19.84 5.09
CA THR A 612 -23.63 -19.40 6.04
C THR A 612 -24.19 -19.29 7.45
N GLN A 613 -25.40 -18.72 7.62
CA GLN A 613 -26.12 -18.68 8.89
C GLN A 613 -26.43 -20.10 9.40
N GLU A 614 -26.92 -20.99 8.54
CA GLU A 614 -27.25 -22.38 8.85
C GLU A 614 -26.00 -23.17 9.29
N ALA A 615 -24.91 -23.09 8.52
CA ALA A 615 -23.63 -23.72 8.85
C ALA A 615 -23.06 -23.18 10.17
N THR A 616 -23.10 -21.87 10.37
CA THR A 616 -22.61 -21.22 11.59
C THR A 616 -23.42 -21.63 12.81
N ALA A 617 -24.75 -21.68 12.69
CA ALA A 617 -25.62 -22.09 13.79
C ALA A 617 -25.36 -23.55 14.19
N LEU A 618 -25.26 -24.47 13.22
CA LEU A 618 -24.98 -25.88 13.46
C LEU A 618 -23.61 -26.11 14.10
N LEU A 619 -22.58 -25.41 13.59
CA LEU A 619 -21.23 -25.50 14.13
C LEU A 619 -21.16 -24.91 15.54
N SER A 620 -21.75 -23.73 15.76
CA SER A 620 -21.79 -23.08 17.07
C SER A 620 -22.48 -23.95 18.10
N TRP A 621 -23.62 -24.56 17.73
CA TRP A 621 -24.33 -25.51 18.58
C TRP A 621 -23.49 -26.76 18.91
N ALA A 622 -22.77 -27.29 17.92
CA ALA A 622 -21.92 -28.46 18.11
C ALA A 622 -20.73 -28.15 19.04
N ILE A 623 -20.04 -27.02 18.84
CA ILE A 623 -18.89 -26.60 19.66
C ILE A 623 -19.34 -26.24 21.09
N ASP A 624 -20.45 -25.52 21.25
CA ASP A 624 -21.01 -25.19 22.56
C ASP A 624 -21.37 -26.45 23.37
N GLY A 625 -22.00 -27.43 22.71
CA GLY A 625 -22.32 -28.72 23.33
C GLY A 625 -21.11 -29.55 23.77
N ILE A 626 -19.91 -29.23 23.26
CA ILE A 626 -18.64 -29.88 23.58
C ILE A 626 -17.91 -29.12 24.69
N GLY A 627 -18.12 -27.81 24.79
CA GLY A 627 -17.60 -26.96 25.86
C GLY A 627 -16.21 -26.36 25.59
N ASP A 628 -15.75 -26.38 24.34
CA ASP A 628 -14.53 -25.67 23.95
C ASP A 628 -14.82 -24.16 23.81
N PRO A 629 -13.93 -23.26 24.28
CA PRO A 629 -14.13 -21.82 24.11
C PRO A 629 -14.14 -21.42 22.65
N PHE A 630 -15.23 -20.77 22.23
CA PHE A 630 -15.38 -20.32 20.86
C PHE A 630 -15.99 -18.92 20.72
N ALA A 631 -15.60 -18.22 19.66
CA ALA A 631 -16.14 -16.93 19.27
C ALA A 631 -16.67 -16.98 17.83
N VAL A 632 -17.67 -16.16 17.53
CA VAL A 632 -18.26 -16.00 16.20
C VAL A 632 -18.21 -14.54 15.82
N HIS A 633 -17.34 -14.21 14.87
CA HIS A 633 -17.14 -12.86 14.37
C HIS A 633 -17.41 -12.83 12.86
N GLY A 634 -17.70 -11.66 12.31
CA GLY A 634 -17.79 -11.45 10.87
C GLY A 634 -17.12 -10.16 10.44
N PHE A 635 -16.85 -10.02 9.15
CA PHE A 635 -16.25 -8.82 8.61
C PHE A 635 -16.77 -8.50 7.21
N SER A 636 -16.70 -7.22 6.86
CA SER A 636 -16.84 -6.70 5.51
C SER A 636 -15.95 -5.46 5.38
N SER A 637 -15.65 -5.01 4.17
CA SER A 637 -14.77 -3.83 3.98
C SER A 637 -15.30 -2.84 2.96
N ASP A 638 -15.15 -1.55 3.29
CA ASP A 638 -15.37 -0.42 2.39
C ASP A 638 -14.03 0.30 2.20
N GLY A 639 -13.13 -0.35 1.46
CA GLY A 639 -11.74 0.07 1.32
C GLY A 639 -10.87 -0.23 2.55
N ARG A 640 -9.57 0.06 2.43
CA ARG A 640 -8.58 -0.18 3.50
C ARG A 640 -8.84 0.58 4.80
N HIS A 641 -9.54 1.71 4.75
CA HIS A 641 -9.74 2.60 5.90
C HIS A 641 -11.03 2.29 6.68
N ASP A 642 -11.92 1.42 6.18
CA ASP A 642 -13.14 1.00 6.87
C ASP A 642 -13.37 -0.52 6.69
N VAL A 643 -12.55 -1.32 7.39
CA VAL A 643 -12.84 -2.76 7.55
C VAL A 643 -13.79 -2.93 8.74
N GLN A 644 -15.05 -3.17 8.44
CA GLN A 644 -16.12 -3.32 9.41
C GLN A 644 -16.05 -4.71 10.04
N TYR A 645 -15.89 -4.77 11.36
CA TYR A 645 -15.78 -6.03 12.10
C TYR A 645 -16.95 -6.17 13.08
N GLN A 646 -17.67 -7.28 13.01
CA GLN A 646 -18.85 -7.53 13.84
C GLN A 646 -18.61 -8.73 14.75
N ARG A 647 -18.91 -8.58 16.04
CA ARG A 647 -18.75 -9.64 17.05
C ARG A 647 -20.13 -10.15 17.43
N PHE A 648 -20.53 -11.29 16.86
CA PHE A 648 -21.82 -11.92 17.17
C PHE A 648 -21.79 -12.63 18.52
N LYS A 649 -20.66 -13.30 18.81
CA LYS A 649 -20.40 -14.01 20.06
C LYS A 649 -18.93 -13.91 20.45
N ASP A 650 -18.65 -13.57 21.70
CA ASP A 650 -17.30 -13.64 22.27
C ASP A 650 -16.98 -15.00 22.94
N PHE A 651 -15.68 -15.26 23.19
CA PHE A 651 -15.19 -16.52 23.78
C PHE A 651 -15.84 -16.90 25.13
N TYR A 652 -16.08 -15.91 26.00
CA TYR A 652 -16.63 -16.13 27.34
C TYR A 652 -18.15 -15.86 27.43
N GLU A 653 -18.76 -15.44 26.32
CA GLU A 653 -20.19 -15.22 26.22
C GLU A 653 -20.92 -16.56 26.03
N PRO A 654 -22.00 -16.84 26.79
CA PRO A 654 -22.80 -18.05 26.57
C PRO A 654 -23.50 -18.01 25.21
N TYR A 655 -23.71 -19.17 24.59
CA TYR A 655 -24.50 -19.27 23.36
C TYR A 655 -26.00 -19.29 23.69
N ASP A 656 -26.59 -18.11 23.88
CA ASP A 656 -28.00 -17.92 24.24
C ASP A 656 -28.85 -17.33 23.09
N ASP A 657 -30.12 -17.06 23.37
CA ASP A 657 -31.06 -16.56 22.36
C ASP A 657 -30.69 -15.16 21.84
N GLU A 658 -29.93 -14.36 22.59
CA GLU A 658 -29.42 -13.07 22.12
C GLU A 658 -28.34 -13.26 21.06
N VAL A 659 -27.39 -14.18 21.30
CA VAL A 659 -26.38 -14.54 20.30
C VAL A 659 -27.03 -15.10 19.05
N LYS A 660 -28.04 -15.97 19.19
CA LYS A 660 -28.80 -16.48 18.03
C LYS A 660 -29.50 -15.37 17.25
N ALA A 661 -30.10 -14.40 17.94
CA ALA A 661 -30.73 -13.25 17.28
C ALA A 661 -29.71 -12.39 16.53
N ARG A 662 -28.51 -12.16 17.08
CA ARG A 662 -27.42 -11.48 16.37
C ARG A 662 -26.98 -12.25 15.13
N ILE A 663 -26.87 -13.58 15.22
CA ILE A 663 -26.53 -14.44 14.07
C ILE A 663 -27.63 -14.40 12.99
N ALA A 664 -28.89 -14.44 13.39
CA ALA A 664 -30.02 -14.30 12.46
C ALA A 664 -30.07 -12.92 11.79
N GLY A 665 -29.49 -11.89 12.42
CA GLY A 665 -29.40 -10.53 11.90
C GLY A 665 -28.26 -10.28 10.92
N MET A 666 -27.46 -11.29 10.58
CA MET A 666 -26.38 -11.19 9.60
C MET A 666 -26.90 -10.71 8.24
N LYS A 667 -26.21 -9.72 7.64
CA LYS A 667 -26.49 -9.21 6.31
C LYS A 667 -25.18 -9.08 5.53
N GLY A 668 -25.18 -9.53 4.28
CA GLY A 668 -24.07 -9.30 3.35
C GLY A 668 -24.06 -7.86 2.87
N SER A 669 -22.92 -7.17 2.89
CA SER A 669 -22.72 -5.80 2.44
C SER A 669 -21.25 -5.53 2.14
N TYR A 670 -20.96 -4.61 1.22
CA TYR A 670 -19.58 -4.15 0.90
C TYR A 670 -18.64 -5.25 0.36
N SER A 671 -17.33 -5.06 0.48
CA SER A 671 -16.26 -5.88 -0.11
C SER A 671 -15.54 -6.76 0.91
N THR A 672 -14.43 -7.40 0.51
CA THR A 672 -13.77 -8.50 1.23
C THR A 672 -12.26 -8.26 1.41
N ARG A 673 -11.85 -7.61 2.51
CA ARG A 673 -10.44 -7.46 2.91
C ARG A 673 -10.04 -8.41 4.03
N MET A 674 -9.82 -9.68 3.66
CA MET A 674 -9.59 -10.79 4.60
C MET A 674 -8.35 -10.63 5.48
N GLY A 675 -7.22 -10.13 4.94
CA GLY A 675 -5.96 -10.10 5.67
C GLY A 675 -5.99 -9.23 6.93
N GLY A 676 -6.62 -8.05 6.86
CA GLY A 676 -6.87 -7.19 8.03
C GLY A 676 -7.77 -7.88 9.07
N ALA A 677 -8.88 -8.49 8.63
CA ALA A 677 -9.80 -9.21 9.50
C ALA A 677 -9.15 -10.42 10.19
N LEU A 678 -8.30 -11.19 9.48
CA LEU A 678 -7.56 -12.32 10.04
C LEU A 678 -6.55 -11.86 11.10
N ARG A 679 -5.82 -10.77 10.87
CA ARG A 679 -4.89 -10.19 11.86
C ARG A 679 -5.63 -9.71 13.11
N HIS A 680 -6.81 -9.12 12.94
CA HIS A 680 -7.66 -8.71 14.05
C HIS A 680 -8.21 -9.91 14.84
N ALA A 681 -8.73 -10.93 14.16
CA ALA A 681 -9.16 -12.19 14.78
C ALA A 681 -8.03 -12.88 15.55
N ALA A 682 -6.82 -12.85 15.00
CA ALA A 682 -5.64 -13.43 15.63
C ALA A 682 -5.26 -12.74 16.95
N GLU A 683 -5.53 -11.45 17.11
CA GLU A 683 -5.29 -10.72 18.36
C GLU A 683 -6.18 -11.25 19.49
N TYR A 684 -7.45 -11.53 19.20
CA TYR A 684 -8.38 -12.15 20.15
C TYR A 684 -7.96 -13.58 20.52
N LEU A 685 -7.65 -14.42 19.53
CA LEU A 685 -7.17 -15.78 19.78
C LEU A 685 -5.83 -15.82 20.52
N SER A 686 -4.93 -14.86 20.26
CA SER A 686 -3.63 -14.80 20.92
C SER A 686 -3.75 -14.63 22.43
N ARG A 687 -4.81 -13.98 22.91
CA ARG A 687 -5.12 -13.77 24.34
C ARG A 687 -5.67 -15.01 25.03
N MET A 688 -6.14 -16.00 24.28
CA MET A 688 -6.69 -17.23 24.84
C MET A 688 -5.58 -18.13 25.42
N PRO A 689 -5.80 -18.74 26.60
CA PRO A 689 -4.81 -19.56 27.29
C PRO A 689 -4.56 -20.92 26.62
N GLN A 690 -5.42 -21.35 25.69
CA GLN A 690 -5.33 -22.64 25.03
C GLN A 690 -4.08 -22.75 24.15
N SER A 691 -3.44 -23.92 24.14
CA SER A 691 -2.24 -24.13 23.30
C SER A 691 -2.58 -24.30 21.82
N LYS A 692 -3.75 -24.88 21.50
CA LYS A 692 -4.23 -25.01 20.13
C LYS A 692 -5.25 -23.92 19.84
N LYS A 693 -5.05 -23.21 18.74
CA LYS A 693 -5.89 -22.09 18.31
C LYS A 693 -6.26 -22.28 16.86
N LEU A 694 -7.54 -22.19 16.55
CA LEU A 694 -8.10 -22.39 15.22
C LEU A 694 -8.91 -21.15 14.81
N VAL A 695 -8.59 -20.58 13.66
CA VAL A 695 -9.49 -19.70 12.90
C VAL A 695 -10.17 -20.54 11.84
N LEU A 696 -11.48 -20.67 11.92
CA LEU A 696 -12.31 -21.25 10.87
C LEU A 696 -12.96 -20.12 10.09
N MET A 697 -12.43 -19.85 8.90
CA MET A 697 -12.97 -18.85 8.01
C MET A 697 -14.07 -19.45 7.13
N VAL A 698 -15.19 -18.75 6.98
CA VAL A 698 -16.27 -19.11 6.04
C VAL A 698 -16.40 -17.95 5.07
N SER A 699 -16.12 -18.21 3.78
CA SER A 699 -16.16 -17.19 2.73
C SER A 699 -16.58 -17.80 1.40
N ASP A 700 -17.33 -17.04 0.61
CA ASP A 700 -17.84 -17.46 -0.69
C ASP A 700 -17.03 -16.90 -1.87
N GLY A 701 -16.00 -16.09 -1.61
CA GLY A 701 -15.33 -15.32 -2.66
C GLY A 701 -13.84 -15.08 -2.47
N GLU A 702 -13.26 -14.47 -3.50
CA GLU A 702 -11.86 -14.04 -3.51
C GLU A 702 -11.68 -12.74 -2.71
N PRO A 703 -10.53 -12.55 -2.02
CA PRO A 703 -10.19 -11.26 -1.43
C PRO A 703 -10.20 -10.15 -2.50
N ALA A 704 -11.11 -9.19 -2.36
CA ALA A 704 -11.30 -8.07 -3.28
C ALA A 704 -11.88 -6.87 -2.52
N ASP A 705 -11.41 -5.66 -2.82
CA ASP A 705 -11.89 -4.43 -2.18
C ASP A 705 -11.99 -3.29 -3.21
N ILE A 706 -12.78 -2.26 -2.94
CA ILE A 706 -13.06 -1.16 -3.87
C ILE A 706 -11.83 -0.30 -4.20
N ASP A 707 -10.89 -0.21 -3.26
CA ASP A 707 -9.69 0.63 -3.37
C ASP A 707 -8.48 -0.13 -3.93
N GLU A 708 -8.58 -1.47 -4.01
CA GLU A 708 -7.53 -2.32 -4.57
C GLU A 708 -7.95 -2.87 -5.91
N ARG A 709 -7.14 -2.53 -6.89
CA ARG A 709 -7.41 -2.72 -8.31
C ARG A 709 -6.77 -4.02 -8.81
N ASP A 710 -5.65 -4.42 -8.23
CA ASP A 710 -4.96 -5.65 -8.57
C ASP A 710 -5.61 -6.86 -7.85
N PRO A 711 -6.18 -7.83 -8.59
CA PRO A 711 -6.84 -8.99 -7.99
C PRO A 711 -5.88 -9.91 -7.22
N GLN A 712 -4.56 -9.80 -7.43
CA GLN A 712 -3.57 -10.60 -6.72
C GLN A 712 -3.16 -9.98 -5.38
N TYR A 713 -3.26 -8.66 -5.25
CA TYR A 713 -2.70 -7.94 -4.11
C TYR A 713 -3.27 -8.45 -2.78
N LEU A 714 -4.61 -8.43 -2.64
CA LEU A 714 -5.27 -8.89 -1.42
C LEU A 714 -5.17 -10.41 -1.23
N ARG A 715 -4.97 -11.19 -2.30
CA ARG A 715 -4.70 -12.64 -2.19
C ARG A 715 -3.34 -12.90 -1.56
N PHE A 716 -2.31 -12.19 -2.02
CA PHE A 716 -0.97 -12.28 -1.44
C PHE A 716 -0.92 -11.72 -0.03
N ASP A 717 -1.68 -10.65 0.27
CA ASP A 717 -1.82 -10.18 1.64
C ASP A 717 -2.50 -11.21 2.54
N THR A 718 -3.61 -11.78 2.11
CA THR A 718 -4.35 -12.81 2.87
C THR A 718 -3.46 -14.04 3.09
N LYS A 719 -2.74 -14.49 2.07
CA LYS A 719 -1.75 -15.56 2.19
C LYS A 719 -0.71 -15.21 3.26
N LYS A 720 -0.21 -13.97 3.24
CA LYS A 720 0.79 -13.53 4.22
C LYS A 720 0.22 -13.49 5.62
N ALA A 721 -1.02 -13.03 5.80
CA ALA A 721 -1.73 -13.07 7.07
C ALA A 721 -1.86 -14.52 7.58
N VAL A 722 -2.22 -15.49 6.73
CA VAL A 722 -2.27 -16.90 7.10
C VAL A 722 -0.91 -17.42 7.56
N GLU A 723 0.18 -17.08 6.86
CA GLU A 723 1.55 -17.43 7.27
C GLU A 723 1.92 -16.80 8.63
N GLU A 724 1.52 -15.55 8.88
CA GLU A 724 1.74 -14.85 10.15
C GLU A 724 0.98 -15.52 11.31
N LEU A 725 -0.27 -15.90 11.08
CA LEU A 725 -1.09 -16.62 12.05
C LEU A 725 -0.47 -17.98 12.38
N ALA A 726 -0.03 -18.73 11.35
CA ALA A 726 0.65 -20.01 11.53
C ALA A 726 1.94 -19.86 12.34
N ALA A 727 2.72 -18.79 12.11
CA ALA A 727 3.92 -18.49 12.90
C ALA A 727 3.63 -18.19 14.37
N ARG A 728 2.41 -17.72 14.71
CA ARG A 728 1.93 -17.52 16.08
C ARG A 728 1.29 -18.78 16.69
N GLY A 729 1.31 -19.91 15.98
CA GLY A 729 0.67 -21.15 16.43
C GLY A 729 -0.86 -21.15 16.28
N ILE A 730 -1.40 -20.25 15.45
CA ILE A 730 -2.82 -20.19 15.12
C ILE A 730 -3.01 -20.88 13.77
N PHE A 731 -3.78 -21.97 13.76
CA PHE A 731 -4.11 -22.68 12.53
C PHE A 731 -5.30 -21.99 11.85
N THR A 732 -5.21 -21.76 10.55
CA THR A 732 -6.29 -21.14 9.78
C THR A 732 -6.84 -22.16 8.79
N TYR A 733 -8.17 -22.28 8.73
CA TYR A 733 -8.85 -23.19 7.82
C TYR A 733 -10.00 -22.48 7.12
N ASN A 734 -10.09 -22.59 5.79
CA ASN A 734 -11.14 -21.94 5.00
C ASN A 734 -12.22 -22.92 4.53
N LEU A 735 -13.47 -22.65 4.87
CA LEU A 735 -14.64 -23.30 4.28
C LEU A 735 -15.15 -22.39 3.16
N THR A 736 -14.91 -22.82 1.92
CA THR A 736 -15.34 -22.07 0.73
C THR A 736 -16.58 -22.69 0.11
N LEU A 737 -17.52 -21.85 -0.32
CA LEU A 737 -18.75 -22.27 -0.99
C LEU A 737 -18.63 -22.24 -2.53
N ASP A 738 -17.51 -21.76 -3.05
CA ASP A 738 -17.23 -21.62 -4.47
C ASP A 738 -16.62 -22.91 -5.05
N SER A 739 -17.31 -23.50 -6.03
CA SER A 739 -16.90 -24.74 -6.70
C SER A 739 -15.68 -24.60 -7.61
N GLU A 740 -15.31 -23.37 -8.01
CA GLU A 740 -14.12 -23.05 -8.81
C GLU A 740 -12.92 -22.61 -7.94
N ALA A 741 -13.08 -22.60 -6.62
CA ALA A 741 -12.14 -22.01 -5.66
C ALA A 741 -10.80 -22.75 -5.49
N ASP A 742 -10.67 -23.97 -6.01
CA ASP A 742 -9.53 -24.85 -5.78
C ASP A 742 -8.18 -24.20 -6.14
N ASP A 743 -8.13 -23.37 -7.20
CA ASP A 743 -6.88 -22.84 -7.73
C ASP A 743 -6.31 -21.62 -6.97
N TYR A 744 -7.15 -20.80 -6.33
CA TYR A 744 -6.69 -19.62 -5.57
C TYR A 744 -6.69 -19.86 -4.06
N VAL A 745 -7.71 -20.52 -3.51
CA VAL A 745 -7.81 -20.80 -2.07
C VAL A 745 -6.66 -21.70 -1.65
N GLY A 746 -6.32 -22.70 -2.47
CA GLY A 746 -5.16 -23.56 -2.24
C GLY A 746 -3.82 -22.81 -2.21
N LYS A 747 -3.69 -21.68 -2.92
CA LYS A 747 -2.49 -20.83 -2.89
C LYS A 747 -2.39 -19.97 -1.63
N ILE A 748 -3.54 -19.60 -1.05
CA ILE A 748 -3.66 -18.75 0.14
C ILE A 748 -3.47 -19.59 1.41
N PHE A 749 -4.27 -20.64 1.59
CA PHE A 749 -4.30 -21.45 2.82
C PHE A 749 -3.39 -22.68 2.76
N GLY A 750 -2.88 -23.03 1.58
CA GLY A 750 -2.01 -24.18 1.39
C GLY A 750 -2.77 -25.51 1.27
N PRO A 751 -2.03 -26.60 0.95
CA PRO A 751 -2.63 -27.93 0.79
C PRO A 751 -3.20 -28.46 2.12
N GLY A 752 -4.50 -28.75 2.14
CA GLY A 752 -5.21 -29.21 3.33
C GLY A 752 -5.68 -28.10 4.28
N GLY A 753 -5.52 -26.83 3.92
CA GLY A 753 -5.99 -25.66 4.68
C GLY A 753 -7.38 -25.15 4.26
N TYR A 754 -8.09 -25.88 3.40
CA TYR A 754 -9.40 -25.47 2.92
C TYR A 754 -10.30 -26.66 2.53
N THR A 755 -11.60 -26.40 2.40
CA THR A 755 -12.59 -27.34 1.87
C THR A 755 -13.68 -26.60 1.11
N VAL A 756 -13.99 -27.10 -0.09
CA VAL A 756 -15.14 -26.66 -0.87
C VAL A 756 -16.41 -27.35 -0.36
N LEU A 757 -17.43 -26.56 -0.09
CA LEU A 757 -18.69 -27.01 0.51
C LEU A 757 -19.88 -26.65 -0.38
N ASP A 758 -20.29 -27.59 -1.23
CA ASP A 758 -21.44 -27.40 -2.13
C ASP A 758 -22.79 -27.38 -1.36
N HIS A 759 -22.87 -28.09 -0.22
CA HIS A 759 -24.07 -28.24 0.61
C HIS A 759 -23.72 -28.44 2.09
N VAL A 760 -24.56 -27.90 2.98
CA VAL A 760 -24.43 -28.03 4.46
C VAL A 760 -24.37 -29.48 4.92
N ASP A 761 -25.05 -30.40 4.23
CA ASP A 761 -25.04 -31.83 4.53
C ASP A 761 -23.65 -32.48 4.47
N ARG A 762 -22.68 -31.85 3.79
CA ARG A 762 -21.30 -32.34 3.69
C ARG A 762 -20.38 -31.84 4.80
N LEU A 763 -20.83 -30.90 5.64
CA LEU A 763 -20.05 -30.42 6.80
C LEU A 763 -19.57 -31.59 7.69
N PRO A 764 -20.42 -32.57 8.08
CA PRO A 764 -19.96 -33.68 8.90
C PRO A 764 -18.88 -34.53 8.20
N GLU A 765 -18.94 -34.74 6.88
CA GLU A 765 -17.94 -35.59 6.21
C GLU A 765 -16.54 -34.99 6.24
N ARG A 766 -16.42 -33.67 6.33
CA ARG A 766 -15.14 -32.93 6.15
C ARG A 766 -14.55 -32.36 7.43
N LEU A 767 -15.38 -32.05 8.42
CA LEU A 767 -14.90 -31.58 9.73
C LEU A 767 -13.94 -32.56 10.43
N PRO A 768 -14.09 -33.90 10.33
CA PRO A 768 -13.18 -34.83 10.98
C PRO A 768 -11.73 -34.74 10.52
N ASP A 769 -11.52 -34.59 9.21
CA ASP A 769 -10.19 -34.46 8.63
C ASP A 769 -9.51 -33.16 9.10
N LEU A 770 -10.28 -32.08 9.27
CA LEU A 770 -9.83 -30.79 9.81
C LEU A 770 -9.34 -30.94 11.26
N PHE A 771 -10.14 -31.55 12.14
CA PHE A 771 -9.77 -31.70 13.56
C PHE A 771 -8.65 -32.74 13.78
N ALA A 772 -8.54 -33.75 12.91
CA ALA A 772 -7.42 -34.69 12.91
C ALA A 772 -6.09 -34.01 12.55
N GLY A 773 -6.09 -33.07 11.60
CA GLY A 773 -4.93 -32.25 11.24
C GLY A 773 -4.40 -31.38 12.40
N LEU A 774 -5.29 -30.96 13.32
CA LEU A 774 -4.93 -30.19 14.53
C LEU A 774 -4.36 -31.05 15.67
N THR A 775 -4.55 -32.37 15.62
CA THR A 775 -4.14 -33.30 16.69
C THR A 775 -2.86 -34.07 16.41
N THR A 776 -2.33 -33.99 15.19
CA THR A 776 -1.06 -34.61 14.77
C THR A 776 0.10 -33.64 14.96
#